data_AF-A0A0K0F9J4-F1
#
_entry.id   AF-A0A0K0F9J4-F1
#
_cell.length_a   1.000
_cell.length_b   1.000
_cell.length_c   1.000
_cell.angle_alpha   90.00
_cell.angle_beta   90.00
_cell.angle_gamma   90.00
#
_symmetry.space_group_name_H-M   'P 1'
#
loop_
_entity.id
_entity.type
_entity.pdbx_description
1 polymer ?
#
loop_
_entity_poly.entity_id
_entity_poly.type
_entity_poly.pdbx_seq_one_letter_code
_entity_poly.pdbx_strand_id
1 'polypeptide(L)'
;MSKTTISTNDNDIINLLENCTDLEVCSKEISTKLSNIHNDVVEDCINQIERLVELHSEINKCDKIFDSLENTLSSFLVQLGTIGYDMQSLQTESTSINQQLDNLHSVRNHLSKFIEQVSISPKIISTITESDCNEPIFTESLIQLQQQIHFIKSQEHLEAKSISEVKVVIENLKNTAILKIREWILIKINSMKKPLSNYQIIQNALLKNKYFYEFLLVNDKRIAKQIKEEYIDTVSKMFYSYFKTYTSRLFKIQAEAATKDDLLGYEDFKPRLISSVLSLGKGVPIKNKTSVFSLAGRHSLLTMDLISPIIVPHVAQQMNESVEFEKIFRSVQYSLVDHASYEYLFSADFFLISGENLIDHFSQVMGKSIGYFSQFFSVKIQSNNDAISLYICICLCKKLRQLLIEREINSFDGYWHSLEQIIWSRFEKVMMNHNESLRNYDFSKAHSNLKKQSNDCIKPHHVIRRYAEMVSALIYCSKLADSSTDARLYDILSRQQQEIELFISHYCSQLSSKEKLFFSINNYDMITSVLTEAHCSDARERDLFENLRQECVEVYVEDILKEYFEELVTFVKNTESLMSSDNIEELNKIRGTLKLIVSNFNNTWKQNIEKINKEILDNFSNFKNGTNILQFAFSHFIQYYQKLTKICNHKIFDSDKNGNNLLNIHQIMIELKKYKPIF
;
A
#
# COMPACT_ATOMS: atom_id res chain seq x y z
N MET A 1 -13.32 136.79 7.15
CA MET A 1 -13.85 138.01 6.51
C MET A 1 -14.54 138.79 7.62
N SER A 2 -14.09 139.95 8.09
CA SER A 2 -13.75 141.18 7.37
C SER A 2 -12.52 141.90 7.93
N LYS A 3 -11.78 142.53 7.00
CA LYS A 3 -10.53 143.28 7.12
C LYS A 3 -10.69 144.54 8.00
N THR A 4 -9.75 144.84 8.90
CA THR A 4 -8.57 145.71 8.69
C THR A 4 -8.93 147.09 8.13
N THR A 5 -8.53 148.18 8.79
CA THR A 5 -7.53 149.16 8.30
C THR A 5 -7.60 150.48 9.09
N ILE A 6 -6.48 150.80 9.74
CA ILE A 6 -6.13 152.12 10.24
C ILE A 6 -5.08 152.67 9.27
N SER A 7 -5.25 153.89 8.78
CA SER A 7 -4.12 154.72 8.35
C SER A 7 -4.50 156.19 8.19
N THR A 8 -3.49 157.03 8.46
CA THR A 8 -3.27 158.43 8.04
C THR A 8 -3.58 159.56 9.04
N ASN A 9 -2.65 159.77 9.98
CA ASN A 9 -2.41 161.03 10.73
C ASN A 9 -1.18 161.79 10.18
N ASP A 10 -0.87 161.62 8.89
CA ASP A 10 0.36 162.12 8.25
C ASP A 10 0.39 163.66 8.07
N ASN A 11 -0.76 164.33 8.16
CA ASN A 11 -0.84 165.79 8.04
C ASN A 11 -0.33 166.54 9.29
N ASP A 12 -0.30 165.89 10.45
CA ASP A 12 0.18 166.52 11.70
C ASP A 12 1.71 166.60 11.74
N ILE A 13 2.39 165.67 11.08
CA ILE A 13 3.86 165.51 11.14
C ILE A 13 4.56 166.61 10.31
N ILE A 14 3.91 167.11 9.26
CA ILE A 14 4.47 168.09 8.32
C ILE A 14 4.42 169.52 8.90
N ASN A 15 3.36 169.90 9.62
CA ASN A 15 3.22 171.25 10.22
C ASN A 15 4.17 171.50 11.40
N LEU A 16 4.67 170.44 12.05
CA LEU A 16 5.56 170.54 13.22
C LEU A 16 7.04 170.73 12.83
N LEU A 17 7.42 170.46 11.58
CA LEU A 17 8.80 170.60 11.08
C LEU A 17 9.15 172.04 10.65
N GLU A 18 8.16 172.92 10.41
CA GLU A 18 8.38 174.28 9.87
C GLU A 18 8.57 175.39 10.93
N ASN A 19 8.26 175.16 12.22
CA ASN A 19 8.42 176.16 13.28
C ASN A 19 9.46 175.72 14.35
N CYS A 20 10.71 176.13 14.12
CA CYS A 20 11.80 176.52 15.06
C CYS A 20 11.68 176.16 16.57
N THR A 21 12.71 175.76 17.34
CA THR A 21 14.17 176.01 17.25
C THR A 21 15.06 174.98 17.99
N ASP A 22 14.52 173.84 18.45
CA ASP A 22 15.34 172.75 19.07
C ASP A 22 14.80 171.35 18.70
N LEU A 23 15.58 170.57 17.94
CA LEU A 23 15.22 169.26 17.36
C LEU A 23 14.98 168.14 18.39
N GLU A 24 15.48 168.26 19.62
CA GLU A 24 15.32 167.22 20.65
C GLU A 24 13.92 167.21 21.29
N VAL A 25 13.23 168.35 21.31
CA VAL A 25 11.90 168.43 21.94
C VAL A 25 10.82 167.82 21.02
N CYS A 26 10.92 168.03 19.70
CA CYS A 26 9.94 167.53 18.73
C CYS A 26 9.91 165.99 18.59
N SER A 27 11.07 165.33 18.75
CA SER A 27 11.17 163.87 18.74
C SER A 27 10.38 163.20 19.87
N LYS A 28 10.36 163.82 21.06
CA LYS A 28 9.63 163.27 22.21
C LYS A 28 8.12 163.32 22.00
N GLU A 29 7.59 164.38 21.39
CA GLU A 29 6.14 164.49 21.15
C GLU A 29 5.63 163.48 20.10
N ILE A 30 6.40 163.17 19.05
CA ILE A 30 5.99 162.19 18.03
C ILE A 30 5.96 160.75 18.61
N SER A 31 6.95 160.40 19.45
CA SER A 31 7.02 159.05 20.03
C SER A 31 5.82 158.71 20.94
N THR A 32 5.25 159.70 21.63
CA THR A 32 4.12 159.47 22.53
C THR A 32 2.81 159.21 21.77
N LYS A 33 2.56 159.90 20.65
CA LYS A 33 1.35 159.66 19.84
C LYS A 33 1.35 158.28 19.16
N LEU A 34 2.51 157.82 18.66
CA LEU A 34 2.63 156.49 18.04
C LEU A 34 2.38 155.34 19.02
N SER A 35 2.78 155.51 20.29
CA SER A 35 2.56 154.50 21.33
C SER A 35 1.07 154.27 21.62
N ASN A 36 0.22 155.30 21.53
CA ASN A 36 -1.19 155.16 21.87
C ASN A 36 -1.98 154.39 20.81
N ILE A 37 -1.75 154.65 19.51
CA ILE A 37 -2.46 153.95 18.43
C ILE A 37 -2.13 152.45 18.42
N HIS A 38 -0.90 152.08 18.77
CA HIS A 38 -0.50 150.68 18.84
C HIS A 38 -1.30 149.91 19.90
N ASN A 39 -1.61 150.56 21.03
CA ASN A 39 -2.32 149.90 22.13
C ASN A 39 -3.77 149.55 21.76
N ASP A 40 -4.48 150.42 21.04
CA ASP A 40 -5.89 150.17 20.67
C ASP A 40 -6.07 148.96 19.73
N VAL A 41 -5.16 148.76 18.76
CA VAL A 41 -5.23 147.62 17.82
C VAL A 41 -4.96 146.30 18.51
N VAL A 42 -4.07 146.32 19.50
CA VAL A 42 -3.74 145.13 20.29
C VAL A 42 -4.98 144.70 21.10
N GLU A 43 -5.77 145.65 21.59
CA GLU A 43 -6.97 145.37 22.39
C GLU A 43 -8.08 144.66 21.58
N ASP A 44 -8.35 145.11 20.35
CA ASP A 44 -9.34 144.47 19.47
C ASP A 44 -8.95 143.05 19.04
N CYS A 45 -7.66 142.82 18.81
CA CYS A 45 -7.14 141.49 18.44
C CYS A 45 -7.21 140.53 19.63
N ILE A 46 -6.96 141.01 20.85
CA ILE A 46 -7.11 140.24 22.10
C ILE A 46 -8.55 139.73 22.26
N ASN A 47 -9.56 140.52 21.92
CA ASN A 47 -10.97 140.17 22.14
C ASN A 47 -11.50 139.02 21.26
N GLN A 48 -10.91 138.74 20.09
CA GLN A 48 -11.40 137.69 19.18
C GLN A 48 -10.60 136.38 19.20
N ILE A 49 -9.45 136.35 19.90
CA ILE A 49 -8.57 135.17 19.98
C ILE A 49 -9.26 133.97 20.64
N GLU A 50 -10.08 134.18 21.68
CA GLU A 50 -10.67 133.07 22.45
C GLU A 50 -11.57 132.14 21.60
N ARG A 51 -12.47 132.68 20.77
CA ARG A 51 -13.37 131.85 19.94
C ARG A 51 -12.64 131.07 18.85
N LEU A 52 -11.58 131.65 18.29
CA LEU A 52 -10.79 131.01 17.24
C LEU A 52 -9.89 129.91 17.82
N VAL A 53 -9.40 130.12 19.04
CA VAL A 53 -8.68 129.11 19.83
C VAL A 53 -9.61 127.96 20.22
N GLU A 54 -10.86 128.20 20.60
CA GLU A 54 -11.83 127.13 20.90
C GLU A 54 -12.14 126.24 19.69
N LEU A 55 -12.42 126.81 18.51
CA LEU A 55 -12.71 126.03 17.31
C LEU A 55 -11.50 125.21 16.85
N HIS A 56 -10.30 125.83 16.86
CA HIS A 56 -9.07 125.13 16.52
C HIS A 56 -8.75 124.03 17.54
N SER A 57 -9.11 124.22 18.80
CA SER A 57 -9.03 123.20 19.84
C SER A 57 -9.93 122.01 19.55
N GLU A 58 -11.20 122.22 19.17
CA GLU A 58 -12.14 121.14 18.84
C GLU A 58 -11.74 120.35 17.58
N ILE A 59 -11.31 121.02 16.51
CA ILE A 59 -10.84 120.33 15.30
C ILE A 59 -9.58 119.50 15.60
N ASN A 60 -8.62 120.07 16.34
CA ASN A 60 -7.45 119.34 16.79
C ASN A 60 -7.81 118.15 17.71
N LYS A 61 -8.94 118.19 18.44
CA LYS A 61 -9.41 117.03 19.21
C LYS A 61 -9.95 115.94 18.30
N CYS A 62 -10.75 116.28 17.28
CA CYS A 62 -11.25 115.30 16.31
C CYS A 62 -10.12 114.65 15.51
N ASP A 63 -9.14 115.42 15.03
CA ASP A 63 -7.99 114.88 14.31
C ASP A 63 -7.15 113.97 15.19
N LYS A 64 -6.93 114.33 16.46
CA LYS A 64 -6.28 113.43 17.44
C LYS A 64 -7.06 112.14 17.68
N ILE A 65 -8.39 112.18 17.65
CA ILE A 65 -9.21 110.97 17.79
C ILE A 65 -9.08 110.09 16.54
N PHE A 66 -9.13 110.67 15.33
CA PHE A 66 -8.95 109.90 14.09
C PHE A 66 -7.54 109.32 13.98
N ASP A 67 -6.50 110.08 14.32
CA ASP A 67 -5.13 109.58 14.43
C ASP A 67 -5.06 108.41 15.43
N SER A 68 -5.75 108.50 16.57
CA SER A 68 -5.77 107.40 17.54
C SER A 68 -6.49 106.15 17.00
N LEU A 69 -7.55 106.33 16.21
CA LEU A 69 -8.36 105.25 15.67
C LEU A 69 -7.64 104.56 14.49
N GLU A 70 -6.96 105.33 13.66
CA GLU A 70 -6.09 104.81 12.59
C GLU A 70 -4.88 104.08 13.18
N ASN A 71 -4.23 104.65 14.19
CA ASN A 71 -3.12 103.98 14.87
C ASN A 71 -3.54 102.68 15.55
N THR A 72 -4.72 102.63 16.17
CA THR A 72 -5.24 101.40 16.79
C THR A 72 -5.62 100.36 15.73
N LEU A 73 -6.28 100.73 14.64
CA LEU A 73 -6.60 99.80 13.54
C LEU A 73 -5.36 99.28 12.82
N SER A 74 -4.39 100.15 12.54
CA SER A 74 -3.11 99.76 11.96
C SER A 74 -2.34 98.83 12.91
N SER A 75 -2.37 99.11 14.22
CA SER A 75 -1.79 98.21 15.22
C SER A 75 -2.49 96.85 15.25
N PHE A 76 -3.82 96.80 15.21
CA PHE A 76 -4.58 95.55 15.13
C PHE A 76 -4.29 94.76 13.86
N LEU A 77 -4.17 95.43 12.72
CA LEU A 77 -3.88 94.77 11.44
C LEU A 77 -2.47 94.20 11.42
N VAL A 78 -1.49 94.92 11.98
CA VAL A 78 -0.14 94.40 12.19
C VAL A 78 -0.16 93.22 13.17
N GLN A 79 -0.91 93.30 14.27
CA GLN A 79 -1.04 92.21 15.26
C GLN A 79 -1.68 90.95 14.67
N LEU A 80 -2.71 91.08 13.83
CA LEU A 80 -3.32 89.96 13.12
C LEU A 80 -2.38 89.37 12.07
N GLY A 81 -1.61 90.21 11.38
CA GLY A 81 -0.55 89.77 10.48
C GLY A 81 0.55 89.00 11.20
N THR A 82 1.01 89.49 12.36
CA THR A 82 2.00 88.78 13.19
C THR A 82 1.44 87.50 13.77
N ILE A 83 0.20 87.47 14.28
CA ILE A 83 -0.43 86.24 14.79
C ILE A 83 -0.66 85.22 13.66
N GLY A 84 -1.04 85.68 12.47
CA GLY A 84 -1.19 84.81 11.30
C GLY A 84 0.15 84.20 10.88
N TYR A 85 1.21 85.02 10.85
CA TYR A 85 2.57 84.55 10.60
C TYR A 85 3.05 83.59 11.69
N ASP A 86 2.82 83.91 12.96
CA ASP A 86 3.19 83.07 14.10
C ASP A 86 2.42 81.75 14.09
N MET A 87 1.12 81.75 13.79
CA MET A 87 0.32 80.53 13.62
C MET A 87 0.80 79.69 12.43
N GLN A 88 1.12 80.33 11.31
CA GLN A 88 1.64 79.62 10.16
C GLN A 88 3.02 79.04 10.45
N SER A 89 3.89 79.79 11.14
CA SER A 89 5.20 79.35 11.61
C SER A 89 5.05 78.16 12.56
N LEU A 90 4.20 78.26 13.58
CA LEU A 90 3.89 77.18 14.52
C LEU A 90 3.31 75.94 13.82
N GLN A 91 2.43 76.14 12.83
CA GLN A 91 1.88 75.03 12.05
C GLN A 91 2.98 74.34 11.23
N THR A 92 3.86 75.11 10.58
CA THR A 92 5.00 74.55 9.84
C THR A 92 5.97 73.82 10.77
N GLU A 93 6.31 74.39 11.93
CA GLU A 93 7.11 73.72 12.95
C GLU A 93 6.43 72.44 13.43
N SER A 94 5.15 72.47 13.76
CA SER A 94 4.40 71.28 14.22
C SER A 94 4.40 70.18 13.16
N THR A 95 4.19 70.51 11.88
CA THR A 95 4.27 69.52 10.79
C THR A 95 5.69 68.96 10.62
N SER A 96 6.72 69.79 10.76
CA SER A 96 8.11 69.34 10.69
C SER A 96 8.47 68.42 11.86
N ILE A 97 7.99 68.74 13.08
CA ILE A 97 8.19 67.93 14.28
C ILE A 97 7.45 66.60 14.14
N ASN A 98 6.22 66.59 13.64
CA ASN A 98 5.48 65.36 13.38
C ASN A 98 6.18 64.47 12.36
N GLN A 99 6.71 65.02 11.27
CA GLN A 99 7.51 64.26 10.31
C GLN A 99 8.78 63.68 10.94
N GLN A 100 9.47 64.45 11.78
CA GLN A 100 10.63 63.96 12.53
C GLN A 100 10.24 62.84 13.49
N LEU A 101 9.11 62.97 14.17
CA LEU A 101 8.59 62.00 15.12
C LEU A 101 8.20 60.70 14.41
N ASP A 102 7.53 60.77 13.26
CA ASP A 102 7.20 59.61 12.42
C ASP A 102 8.45 58.89 11.91
N ASN A 103 9.44 59.65 11.45
CA ASN A 103 10.74 59.10 11.04
C ASN A 103 11.45 58.42 12.22
N LEU A 104 11.44 59.03 13.40
CA LEU A 104 12.02 58.45 14.62
C LEU A 104 11.28 57.18 15.05
N HIS A 105 9.95 57.14 14.96
CA HIS A 105 9.18 55.93 15.23
C HIS A 105 9.49 54.82 14.23
N SER A 106 9.60 55.15 12.94
CA SER A 106 9.98 54.19 11.91
C SER A 106 11.36 53.60 12.18
N VAL A 107 12.37 54.44 12.44
CA VAL A 107 13.73 54.01 12.76
C VAL A 107 13.76 53.20 14.05
N ARG A 108 13.07 53.65 15.10
CA ARG A 108 12.94 52.91 16.36
C ARG A 108 12.33 51.52 16.13
N ASN A 109 11.31 51.39 15.29
CA ASN A 109 10.69 50.10 15.00
C ASN A 109 11.64 49.15 14.27
N HIS A 110 12.43 49.66 13.32
CA HIS A 110 13.44 48.85 12.62
C HIS A 110 14.57 48.43 13.57
N LEU A 111 15.06 49.34 14.41
CA LEU A 111 16.09 49.05 15.40
C LEU A 111 15.57 48.09 16.49
N SER A 112 14.33 48.23 16.95
CA SER A 112 13.73 47.31 17.94
C SER A 112 13.64 45.90 17.39
N LYS A 113 13.13 45.75 16.15
CA LYS A 113 13.08 44.44 15.47
C LYS A 113 14.47 43.83 15.31
N PHE A 114 15.46 44.65 14.94
CA PHE A 114 16.85 44.21 14.84
C PHE A 114 17.41 43.77 16.20
N ILE A 115 17.19 44.54 17.26
CA ILE A 115 17.65 44.22 18.62
C ILE A 115 16.98 42.96 19.15
N GLU A 116 15.67 42.79 18.95
CA GLU A 116 14.94 41.58 19.36
C GLU A 116 15.47 40.32 18.65
N GLN A 117 15.88 40.43 17.39
CA GLN A 117 16.39 39.31 16.60
C GLN A 117 17.88 39.00 16.86
N VAL A 118 18.67 40.00 17.27
CA VAL A 118 20.09 39.85 17.64
C VAL A 118 20.26 39.50 19.13
N SER A 119 19.35 39.93 20.00
CA SER A 119 19.44 39.67 21.43
C SER A 119 19.12 38.21 21.74
N ILE A 120 20.08 37.54 22.36
CA ILE A 120 19.90 36.18 22.87
C ILE A 120 19.40 36.28 24.30
N SER A 121 18.19 35.78 24.55
CA SER A 121 17.66 35.71 25.91
C SER A 121 18.54 34.78 26.77
N PRO A 122 18.98 35.19 27.97
CA PRO A 122 19.76 34.33 28.86
C PRO A 122 19.00 33.06 29.27
N LYS A 123 17.66 33.07 29.19
CA LYS A 123 16.82 31.89 29.40
C LYS A 123 17.04 30.82 28.33
N ILE A 124 17.28 31.21 27.08
CA ILE A 124 17.57 30.27 25.98
C ILE A 124 18.94 29.63 26.22
N ILE A 125 19.91 30.43 26.68
CA ILE A 125 21.25 29.96 27.05
C ILE A 125 21.17 28.92 28.15
N SER A 126 20.54 29.26 29.29
CA SER A 126 20.39 28.34 30.43
C SER A 126 19.61 27.10 30.05
N THR A 127 18.55 27.23 29.25
CA THR A 127 17.76 26.08 28.78
C THR A 127 18.61 25.15 27.92
N ILE A 128 19.36 25.66 26.94
CA ILE A 128 20.21 24.80 26.10
C ILE A 128 21.32 24.14 26.93
N THR A 129 21.91 24.84 27.90
CA THR A 129 23.01 24.30 28.71
C THR A 129 22.56 23.35 29.81
N GLU A 130 21.39 23.57 30.43
CA GLU A 130 20.98 22.87 31.65
C GLU A 130 19.80 21.92 31.46
N SER A 131 18.89 22.18 30.51
CA SER A 131 17.70 21.34 30.34
C SER A 131 17.98 20.00 29.66
N ASP A 132 17.12 19.04 29.96
CA ASP A 132 17.09 17.71 29.35
C ASP A 132 16.44 17.77 27.96
N CYS A 133 17.02 17.03 27.01
CA CYS A 133 16.57 17.02 25.61
C CYS A 133 15.17 16.41 25.38
N ASN A 134 14.50 15.88 26.41
CA ASN A 134 13.16 15.30 26.27
C ASN A 134 12.03 16.34 26.44
N GLU A 135 12.34 17.55 26.94
CA GLU A 135 11.31 18.56 27.21
C GLU A 135 10.95 19.36 25.95
N PRO A 136 9.66 19.69 25.73
CA PRO A 136 9.24 20.49 24.57
C PRO A 136 9.86 21.89 24.56
N ILE A 137 10.19 22.40 25.75
CA ILE A 137 10.85 23.69 25.96
C ILE A 137 12.22 23.72 25.27
N PHE A 138 12.93 22.59 25.22
CA PHE A 138 14.21 22.47 24.52
C PHE A 138 14.03 22.53 23.00
N THR A 139 13.00 21.88 22.43
CA THR A 139 12.69 21.98 21.00
C THR A 139 12.30 23.40 20.59
N GLU A 140 11.49 24.09 21.37
CA GLU A 140 11.13 25.49 21.11
C GLU A 140 12.35 26.41 21.15
N SER A 141 13.21 26.22 22.16
CA SER A 141 14.47 26.97 22.30
C SER A 141 15.42 26.72 21.13
N LEU A 142 15.46 25.49 20.58
CA LEU A 142 16.23 25.17 19.38
C LEU A 142 15.66 25.81 18.11
N ILE A 143 14.35 25.91 17.96
CA ILE A 143 13.72 26.61 16.82
C ILE A 143 14.07 28.10 16.87
N GLN A 144 13.99 28.72 18.04
CA GLN A 144 14.39 30.11 18.24
C GLN A 144 15.89 30.32 17.93
N LEU A 145 16.76 29.44 18.43
CA LEU A 145 18.20 29.48 18.12
C LEU A 145 18.44 29.36 16.60
N GLN A 146 17.73 28.47 15.91
CA GLN A 146 17.89 28.28 14.47
C GLN A 146 17.48 29.53 13.67
N GLN A 147 16.39 30.21 14.07
CA GLN A 147 15.98 31.48 13.47
C GLN A 147 17.05 32.56 13.68
N GLN A 148 17.64 32.64 14.87
CA GLN A 148 18.72 33.57 15.17
C GLN A 148 19.99 33.27 14.35
N ILE A 149 20.37 31.99 14.20
CA ILE A 149 21.48 31.57 13.34
C ILE A 149 21.24 32.01 11.89
N HIS A 150 20.02 31.82 11.37
CA HIS A 150 19.69 32.21 10.00
C HIS A 150 19.73 33.73 9.79
N PHE A 151 19.17 34.47 10.75
CA PHE A 151 19.17 35.94 10.72
C PHE A 151 20.60 36.50 10.69
N ILE A 152 21.47 36.03 11.58
CA ILE A 152 22.86 36.50 11.64
C ILE A 152 23.63 36.14 10.37
N LYS A 153 23.40 34.94 9.80
CA LYS A 153 23.97 34.56 8.50
C LYS A 153 23.52 35.50 7.37
N SER A 154 22.27 35.94 7.37
CA SER A 154 21.76 36.89 6.36
C SER A 154 22.34 38.30 6.51
N GLN A 155 22.77 38.65 7.73
CA GLN A 155 23.27 39.96 8.11
C GLN A 155 24.81 40.05 8.07
N GLU A 156 25.52 39.01 7.57
CA GLU A 156 26.98 38.95 7.58
C GLU A 156 27.68 40.08 6.81
N HIS A 157 26.97 40.76 5.91
CA HIS A 157 27.49 41.91 5.15
C HIS A 157 27.56 43.21 5.98
N LEU A 158 26.84 43.29 7.09
CA LEU A 158 26.88 44.43 8.00
C LEU A 158 27.99 44.18 9.01
N GLU A 159 29.19 44.74 8.77
CA GLU A 159 30.38 44.61 9.63
C GLU A 159 30.24 45.37 10.98
N ALA A 160 29.14 45.16 11.70
CA ALA A 160 28.92 45.75 13.02
C ALA A 160 29.59 44.91 14.11
N LYS A 161 30.30 45.57 15.05
CA LYS A 161 30.97 44.90 16.18
C LYS A 161 30.02 44.06 17.03
N SER A 162 28.79 44.53 17.26
CA SER A 162 27.78 43.80 18.02
C SER A 162 27.38 42.46 17.37
N ILE A 163 27.38 42.40 16.04
CA ILE A 163 27.10 41.15 15.31
C ILE A 163 28.26 40.17 15.49
N SER A 164 29.51 40.67 15.47
CA SER A 164 30.69 39.82 15.67
C SER A 164 30.76 39.18 17.06
N GLU A 165 30.39 39.92 18.12
CA GLU A 165 30.35 39.40 19.50
C GLU A 165 29.25 38.36 19.69
N VAL A 166 28.04 38.66 19.20
CA VAL A 166 26.88 37.76 19.27
C VAL A 166 27.11 36.50 18.43
N LYS A 167 27.80 36.61 17.29
CA LYS A 167 28.16 35.47 16.43
C LYS A 167 28.98 34.43 17.19
N VAL A 168 29.98 34.85 17.98
CA VAL A 168 30.79 33.92 18.79
C VAL A 168 29.93 33.18 19.82
N VAL A 169 29.03 33.90 20.50
CA VAL A 169 28.12 33.28 21.49
C VAL A 169 27.18 32.28 20.83
N ILE A 170 26.61 32.61 19.66
CA ILE A 170 25.73 31.70 18.92
C ILE A 170 26.47 30.50 18.35
N GLU A 171 27.70 30.66 17.89
CA GLU A 171 28.50 29.52 17.46
C GLU A 171 28.82 28.58 18.61
N ASN A 172 29.13 29.11 19.79
CA ASN A 172 29.34 28.30 20.99
C ASN A 172 28.05 27.58 21.41
N LEU A 173 26.91 28.28 21.48
CA LEU A 173 25.60 27.69 21.79
C LEU A 173 25.20 26.62 20.79
N LYS A 174 25.40 26.88 19.49
CA LYS A 174 25.19 25.93 18.41
C LYS A 174 26.02 24.67 18.63
N ASN A 175 27.32 24.81 18.95
CA ASN A 175 28.19 23.66 19.20
C ASN A 175 27.75 22.88 20.44
N THR A 176 27.39 23.55 21.53
CA THR A 176 26.86 22.91 22.75
C THR A 176 25.55 22.16 22.47
N ALA A 177 24.63 22.77 21.72
CA ALA A 177 23.37 22.16 21.31
C ALA A 177 23.60 20.92 20.44
N ILE A 178 24.49 21.02 19.45
CA ILE A 178 24.87 19.91 18.57
C ILE A 178 25.43 18.73 19.39
N LEU A 179 26.32 18.99 20.36
CA LEU A 179 26.91 17.96 21.20
C LEU A 179 25.85 17.26 22.06
N LYS A 180 24.96 18.02 22.72
CA LYS A 180 23.85 17.46 23.51
C LYS A 180 22.91 16.60 22.68
N ILE A 181 22.47 17.12 21.52
CA ILE A 181 21.59 16.39 20.61
C ILE A 181 22.27 15.09 20.14
N ARG A 182 23.54 15.16 19.75
CA ARG A 182 24.32 14.01 19.32
C ARG A 182 24.39 12.96 20.44
N GLU A 183 24.73 13.37 21.66
CA GLU A 183 24.82 12.47 22.81
C GLU A 183 23.48 11.79 23.08
N TRP A 184 22.38 12.55 23.09
CA TRP A 184 21.03 12.02 23.28
C TRP A 184 20.65 10.98 22.21
N ILE A 185 20.86 11.31 20.92
CA ILE A 185 20.55 10.38 19.82
C ILE A 185 21.40 9.11 19.94
N LEU A 186 22.71 9.23 20.22
CA LEU A 186 23.60 8.08 20.37
C LEU A 186 23.23 7.22 21.57
N ILE A 187 22.81 7.80 22.69
CA ILE A 187 22.30 7.04 23.85
C ILE A 187 21.05 6.25 23.45
N LYS A 188 20.10 6.86 22.71
CA LYS A 188 18.91 6.16 22.21
C LYS A 188 19.27 5.04 21.23
N ILE A 189 20.19 5.28 20.31
CA ILE A 189 20.69 4.26 19.36
C ILE A 189 21.33 3.11 20.11
N ASN A 190 22.22 3.40 21.05
CA ASN A 190 22.87 2.38 21.88
C ASN A 190 21.88 1.61 22.75
N SER A 191 20.76 2.22 23.16
CA SER A 191 19.72 1.50 23.91
C SER A 191 19.06 0.38 23.11
N MET A 192 19.03 0.49 21.77
CA MET A 192 18.52 -0.55 20.87
C MET A 192 19.42 -1.80 20.86
N LYS A 193 20.68 -1.70 21.31
CA LYS A 193 21.58 -2.85 21.44
C LYS A 193 21.18 -3.77 22.60
N LYS A 194 20.37 -3.28 23.54
CA LYS A 194 19.96 -4.08 24.70
C LYS A 194 19.01 -5.19 24.26
N PRO A 195 19.28 -6.46 24.64
CA PRO A 195 18.39 -7.58 24.30
C PRO A 195 17.01 -7.34 24.93
N LEU A 196 15.94 -7.73 24.21
CA LEU A 196 14.53 -7.56 24.59
C LEU A 196 13.99 -6.11 24.58
N SER A 197 14.80 -5.13 24.16
CA SER A 197 14.28 -3.78 23.94
C SER A 197 13.34 -3.77 22.72
N ASN A 198 12.15 -3.21 22.87
CA ASN A 198 11.26 -2.98 21.74
C ASN A 198 11.81 -1.78 20.95
N TYR A 199 12.51 -2.07 19.85
CA TYR A 199 13.14 -1.05 19.01
C TYR A 199 12.11 -0.05 18.45
N GLN A 200 10.86 -0.47 18.23
CA GLN A 200 9.79 0.41 17.73
C GLN A 200 9.45 1.53 18.71
N ILE A 201 9.50 1.26 20.02
CA ILE A 201 9.28 2.29 21.06
C ILE A 201 10.40 3.33 21.01
N ILE A 202 11.64 2.88 20.78
CA ILE A 202 12.81 3.75 20.70
C ILE A 202 12.76 4.60 19.41
N GLN A 203 12.41 3.99 18.29
CA GLN A 203 12.17 4.69 17.02
C GLN A 203 11.05 5.73 17.14
N ASN A 204 9.94 5.41 17.79
CA ASN A 204 8.87 6.38 18.06
C ASN A 204 9.34 7.55 18.92
N ALA A 205 10.23 7.32 19.89
CA ALA A 205 10.84 8.41 20.67
C ALA A 205 11.76 9.30 19.81
N LEU A 206 12.49 8.71 18.84
CA LEU A 206 13.28 9.46 17.87
C LEU A 206 12.41 10.26 16.91
N LEU A 207 11.29 9.69 16.43
CA LEU A 207 10.33 10.37 15.56
C LEU A 207 9.67 11.58 16.23
N LYS A 208 9.32 11.46 17.52
CA LYS A 208 8.78 12.61 18.29
C LYS A 208 9.75 13.79 18.29
N ASN A 209 11.05 13.52 18.35
CA ASN A 209 12.11 14.51 18.34
C ASN A 209 12.80 14.63 16.97
N LYS A 210 12.04 14.46 15.87
CA LYS A 210 12.56 14.52 14.50
C LYS A 210 13.32 15.81 14.18
N TYR A 211 12.88 16.94 14.74
CA TYR A 211 13.52 18.25 14.54
C TYR A 211 15.01 18.26 14.93
N PHE A 212 15.44 17.39 15.85
CA PHE A 212 16.84 17.27 16.22
C PHE A 212 17.74 16.85 15.06
N TYR A 213 17.29 15.89 14.24
CA TYR A 213 18.06 15.47 13.08
C TYR A 213 18.07 16.54 11.98
N GLU A 214 16.93 17.21 11.77
CA GLU A 214 16.82 18.34 10.84
C GLU A 214 17.77 19.48 11.21
N PHE A 215 17.82 19.86 12.48
CA PHE A 215 18.73 20.87 13.01
C PHE A 215 20.20 20.50 12.79
N LEU A 216 20.57 19.23 12.99
CA LEU A 216 21.92 18.75 12.72
C LEU A 216 22.25 18.80 11.23
N LEU A 217 21.32 18.45 10.35
CA LEU A 217 21.53 18.41 8.90
C LEU A 217 21.79 19.82 8.32
N VAL A 218 21.15 20.86 8.87
CA VAL A 218 21.35 22.25 8.46
C VAL A 218 22.66 22.83 8.99
N ASN A 219 23.05 22.50 10.23
CA ASN A 219 24.20 23.12 10.89
C ASN A 219 25.51 22.34 10.76
N ASP A 220 25.50 21.02 10.91
CA ASP A 220 26.68 20.16 10.79
C ASP A 220 26.37 18.81 10.12
N LYS A 221 26.56 18.78 8.80
CA LYS A 221 26.38 17.59 7.97
C LYS A 221 27.30 16.43 8.35
N ARG A 222 28.47 16.68 8.94
CA ARG A 222 29.43 15.62 9.29
C ARG A 222 28.91 14.79 10.46
N ILE A 223 28.40 15.46 11.50
CA ILE A 223 27.80 14.80 12.66
C ILE A 223 26.50 14.07 12.26
N ALA A 224 25.67 14.70 11.43
CA ALA A 224 24.46 14.07 10.91
C ALA A 224 24.76 12.76 10.13
N LYS A 225 25.83 12.76 9.32
CA LYS A 225 26.31 11.56 8.61
C LYS A 225 26.82 10.49 9.58
N GLN A 226 27.62 10.87 10.57
CA GLN A 226 28.12 9.94 11.59
C GLN A 226 26.97 9.26 12.37
N ILE A 227 25.96 10.03 12.79
CA ILE A 227 24.79 9.47 13.48
C ILE A 227 24.03 8.49 12.58
N LYS A 228 23.87 8.83 11.29
CA LYS A 228 23.23 7.95 10.31
C LYS A 228 24.02 6.64 10.15
N GLU A 229 25.35 6.69 10.04
CA GLU A 229 26.21 5.50 9.91
C GLU A 229 26.17 4.62 11.17
N GLU A 230 26.24 5.22 12.36
CA GLU A 230 26.13 4.52 13.65
C GLU A 230 24.75 3.85 13.85
N TYR A 231 23.69 4.54 13.40
CA TYR A 231 22.33 3.98 13.37
C TYR A 231 22.27 2.75 12.47
N ILE A 232 22.75 2.87 11.22
CA ILE A 232 22.74 1.77 10.25
C ILE A 232 23.49 0.56 10.80
N ASP A 233 24.69 0.73 11.34
CA ASP A 233 25.48 -0.39 11.85
C ASP A 233 24.80 -1.05 13.07
N THR A 234 24.24 -0.25 13.98
CA THR A 234 23.56 -0.76 15.17
C THR A 234 22.29 -1.53 14.80
N VAL A 235 21.44 -0.96 13.96
CA VAL A 235 20.15 -1.55 13.58
C VAL A 235 20.36 -2.77 12.68
N SER A 236 21.33 -2.72 11.76
CA SER A 236 21.69 -3.86 10.91
C SER A 236 22.16 -5.06 11.75
N LYS A 237 23.01 -4.84 12.77
CA LYS A 237 23.45 -5.90 13.70
C LYS A 237 22.29 -6.43 14.55
N MET A 238 21.39 -5.54 14.99
CA MET A 238 20.21 -5.90 15.78
C MET A 238 19.26 -6.81 14.99
N PHE A 239 18.87 -6.42 13.78
CA PHE A 239 18.01 -7.23 12.92
C PHE A 239 18.65 -8.58 12.58
N TYR A 240 19.94 -8.60 12.22
CA TYR A 240 20.64 -9.86 11.91
C TYR A 240 20.62 -10.81 13.13
N SER A 241 20.92 -10.31 14.32
CA SER A 241 20.91 -11.12 15.55
C SER A 241 19.51 -11.64 15.88
N TYR A 242 18.49 -10.79 15.75
CA TYR A 242 17.08 -11.14 15.95
C TYR A 242 16.66 -12.25 14.98
N PHE A 243 16.81 -12.03 13.68
CA PHE A 243 16.35 -12.98 12.65
C PHE A 243 17.12 -14.30 12.72
N LYS A 244 18.43 -14.26 12.96
CA LYS A 244 19.24 -15.48 13.14
C LYS A 244 18.74 -16.31 14.32
N THR A 245 18.50 -15.66 15.45
CA THR A 245 18.03 -16.34 16.68
C THR A 245 16.60 -16.85 16.52
N TYR A 246 15.72 -16.03 15.95
CA TYR A 246 14.32 -16.35 15.72
C TYR A 246 14.17 -17.56 14.79
N THR A 247 14.81 -17.49 13.62
CA THR A 247 14.79 -18.58 12.62
C THR A 247 15.37 -19.86 13.19
N SER A 248 16.53 -19.79 13.86
CA SER A 248 17.16 -20.97 14.46
C SER A 248 16.29 -21.63 15.54
N ARG A 249 15.50 -20.86 16.30
CA ARG A 249 14.57 -21.40 17.30
C ARG A 249 13.32 -22.01 16.67
N LEU A 250 12.75 -21.38 15.65
CA LEU A 250 11.58 -21.93 14.94
C LEU A 250 11.89 -23.26 14.28
N PHE A 251 13.03 -23.39 13.62
CA PHE A 251 13.43 -24.64 12.98
C PHE A 251 13.77 -25.78 13.94
N LYS A 252 13.88 -25.52 15.26
CA LYS A 252 13.96 -26.58 16.29
C LYS A 252 12.59 -27.19 16.62
N ILE A 253 11.50 -26.49 16.29
CA ILE A 253 10.11 -26.88 16.55
C ILE A 253 9.50 -27.53 15.29
N GLN A 254 10.27 -27.62 14.21
CA GLN A 254 9.84 -28.19 12.94
C GLN A 254 9.41 -29.64 13.13
N ALA A 255 8.24 -29.99 12.59
CA ALA A 255 7.77 -31.36 12.48
C ALA A 255 8.72 -32.20 11.59
N GLU A 256 8.68 -33.53 11.71
CA GLU A 256 9.46 -34.41 10.83
C GLU A 256 9.13 -34.14 9.36
N ALA A 257 10.15 -33.77 8.58
CA ALA A 257 10.00 -33.47 7.17
C ALA A 257 9.83 -34.75 6.34
N ALA A 258 9.11 -34.65 5.21
CA ALA A 258 8.99 -35.75 4.24
C ALA A 258 10.38 -36.22 3.80
N THR A 259 10.62 -37.53 3.86
CA THR A 259 11.91 -38.12 3.49
C THR A 259 11.98 -38.35 1.98
N LYS A 260 13.19 -38.64 1.48
CA LYS A 260 13.40 -38.96 0.05
C LYS A 260 12.65 -40.21 -0.40
N ASP A 261 12.16 -41.01 0.55
CA ASP A 261 11.45 -42.26 0.32
C ASP A 261 9.93 -42.06 0.25
N ASP A 262 9.40 -40.90 0.66
CA ASP A 262 7.97 -40.56 0.57
C ASP A 262 7.60 -40.16 -0.88
N LEU A 263 7.85 -41.05 -1.85
CA LEU A 263 7.54 -40.87 -3.26
C LEU A 263 6.20 -41.51 -3.63
N LEU A 264 5.59 -41.07 -4.75
CA LEU A 264 4.30 -41.59 -5.21
C LEU A 264 4.28 -43.12 -5.33
N GLY A 265 5.33 -43.70 -5.92
CA GLY A 265 5.46 -45.14 -6.15
C GLY A 265 6.03 -45.95 -4.97
N TYR A 266 6.23 -45.35 -3.79
CA TYR A 266 6.73 -46.08 -2.64
C TYR A 266 5.62 -46.93 -1.99
N GLU A 267 5.85 -48.23 -1.91
CA GLU A 267 4.92 -49.19 -1.30
C GLU A 267 5.16 -49.26 0.23
N ASP A 268 4.18 -48.81 1.02
CA ASP A 268 4.18 -48.96 2.49
C ASP A 268 3.89 -50.43 2.86
N PHE A 269 4.87 -51.32 2.72
CA PHE A 269 4.71 -52.74 3.06
C PHE A 269 4.73 -53.06 4.57
N LYS A 270 4.46 -52.09 5.45
CA LYS A 270 4.17 -52.43 6.85
C LYS A 270 2.68 -52.73 6.96
N PRO A 271 2.27 -54.01 7.12
CA PRO A 271 0.87 -54.34 7.30
C PRO A 271 0.38 -53.60 8.55
N ARG A 272 -0.68 -52.80 8.40
CA ARG A 272 -1.48 -52.31 9.52
C ARG A 272 -2.11 -53.52 10.19
N LEU A 273 -1.36 -54.16 11.09
CA LEU A 273 -1.91 -55.16 11.98
C LEU A 273 -2.95 -54.48 12.85
N ILE A 274 -4.17 -54.99 12.78
CA ILE A 274 -5.30 -54.64 13.63
C ILE A 274 -4.92 -55.07 15.05
N SER A 275 -4.24 -54.19 15.79
CA SER A 275 -3.97 -54.35 17.22
C SER A 275 -4.72 -53.26 17.98
N SER A 276 -6.04 -53.35 17.97
CA SER A 276 -6.94 -52.50 18.76
C SER A 276 -7.50 -53.22 19.98
N VAL A 277 -6.98 -54.40 20.36
CA VAL A 277 -7.41 -55.11 21.56
C VAL A 277 -6.20 -55.78 22.21
N LEU A 278 -5.74 -55.22 23.35
CA LEU A 278 -4.77 -55.77 24.32
C LEU A 278 -3.26 -55.53 24.08
N SER A 279 -2.77 -54.31 24.37
CA SER A 279 -1.39 -54.14 24.84
C SER A 279 -1.25 -52.91 25.76
N LEU A 280 -1.17 -53.19 27.07
CA LEU A 280 -0.78 -52.27 28.13
C LEU A 280 0.76 -52.30 28.20
N GLY A 281 1.42 -51.33 27.55
CA GLY A 281 2.88 -51.23 27.63
C GLY A 281 3.44 -50.15 26.70
N LYS A 282 3.94 -49.07 27.31
CA LYS A 282 4.76 -47.97 26.75
C LYS A 282 5.25 -48.17 25.31
N GLY A 283 4.42 -47.78 24.35
CA GLY A 283 4.82 -47.46 22.98
C GLY A 283 4.31 -46.06 22.67
N VAL A 284 5.20 -45.15 22.31
CA VAL A 284 4.82 -43.80 21.85
C VAL A 284 3.85 -43.97 20.68
N PRO A 285 2.67 -43.33 20.67
CA PRO A 285 1.80 -43.38 19.52
C PRO A 285 2.54 -42.70 18.37
N ILE A 286 2.91 -43.47 17.35
CA ILE A 286 3.38 -42.93 16.07
C ILE A 286 2.18 -42.18 15.51
N LYS A 287 2.17 -40.86 15.72
CA LYS A 287 1.13 -39.95 15.21
C LYS A 287 0.93 -40.25 13.73
N ASN A 288 -0.33 -40.37 13.33
CA ASN A 288 -0.74 -40.51 11.94
C ASN A 288 0.10 -39.55 11.08
N LYS A 289 0.95 -40.09 10.20
CA LYS A 289 1.49 -39.32 9.07
C LYS A 289 0.26 -38.89 8.28
N THR A 290 -0.27 -37.70 8.53
CA THR A 290 -1.24 -37.06 7.66
C THR A 290 -0.64 -37.13 6.26
N SER A 291 -1.37 -37.74 5.32
CA SER A 291 -0.91 -38.01 3.95
C SER A 291 -0.09 -36.82 3.46
N VAL A 292 1.20 -37.01 3.19
CA VAL A 292 2.13 -35.97 2.68
C VAL A 292 1.52 -35.26 1.45
N PHE A 293 0.65 -35.99 0.73
CA PHE A 293 -0.06 -35.60 -0.47
C PHE A 293 -1.42 -34.94 -0.21
N SER A 294 -1.91 -34.92 1.04
CA SER A 294 -3.19 -34.30 1.40
C SER A 294 -3.02 -32.86 1.86
N LEU A 295 -3.99 -32.00 1.52
CA LEU A 295 -3.94 -30.58 1.84
C LEU A 295 -4.22 -30.28 3.33
N ALA A 296 -4.99 -31.12 4.03
CA ALA A 296 -5.20 -31.11 5.50
C ALA A 296 -5.35 -29.72 6.18
N GLY A 297 -5.95 -28.73 5.51
CA GLY A 297 -6.10 -27.36 6.04
C GLY A 297 -4.90 -26.43 5.84
N ARG A 298 -3.79 -26.89 5.23
CA ARG A 298 -2.59 -26.10 4.92
C ARG A 298 -2.84 -24.89 4.03
N HIS A 299 -3.93 -24.90 3.26
CA HIS A 299 -4.34 -23.79 2.39
C HIS A 299 -4.77 -22.53 3.14
N SER A 300 -5.15 -22.63 4.42
CA SER A 300 -5.54 -21.47 5.24
C SER A 300 -4.42 -20.41 5.32
N LEU A 301 -3.17 -20.84 5.18
CA LEU A 301 -1.97 -19.98 5.12
C LEU A 301 -1.98 -18.99 3.96
N LEU A 302 -2.68 -19.28 2.88
CA LEU A 302 -2.76 -18.42 1.70
C LEU A 302 -3.92 -17.41 1.78
N THR A 303 -4.80 -17.54 2.78
CA THR A 303 -6.01 -16.70 2.94
C THR A 303 -6.05 -16.03 4.31
N MET A 304 -6.75 -16.61 5.28
CA MET A 304 -6.98 -16.03 6.60
C MET A 304 -5.72 -15.97 7.45
N ASP A 305 -4.84 -16.97 7.32
CA ASP A 305 -3.65 -17.06 8.16
C ASP A 305 -2.44 -16.28 7.60
N LEU A 306 -2.58 -15.62 6.44
CA LEU A 306 -1.48 -14.88 5.82
C LEU A 306 -0.98 -13.73 6.71
N ILE A 307 -1.88 -13.06 7.45
CA ILE A 307 -1.60 -11.93 8.35
C ILE A 307 -1.71 -12.35 9.83
N SER A 308 -1.90 -13.66 10.10
CA SER A 308 -1.97 -14.18 11.47
C SER A 308 -0.73 -13.80 12.31
N PRO A 309 -0.83 -13.68 13.64
CA PRO A 309 0.32 -13.33 14.48
C PRO A 309 1.49 -14.31 14.25
N ILE A 310 2.71 -13.79 14.30
CA ILE A 310 3.92 -14.60 14.13
C ILE A 310 4.04 -15.65 15.24
N ILE A 311 4.61 -16.80 14.91
CA ILE A 311 4.84 -17.87 15.86
C ILE A 311 5.85 -17.41 16.90
N VAL A 312 5.47 -17.50 18.17
CA VAL A 312 6.36 -17.22 19.30
C VAL A 312 7.05 -18.54 19.71
N PRO A 313 8.37 -18.70 19.48
CA PRO A 313 9.03 -20.00 19.64
C PRO A 313 8.94 -20.57 21.06
N HIS A 314 8.98 -19.71 22.08
CA HIS A 314 8.90 -20.13 23.48
C HIS A 314 7.52 -20.72 23.83
N VAL A 315 6.44 -20.12 23.33
CA VAL A 315 5.07 -20.61 23.56
C VAL A 315 4.87 -21.95 22.87
N ALA A 316 5.29 -22.05 21.60
CA ALA A 316 5.17 -23.30 20.84
C ALA A 316 6.00 -24.45 21.46
N GLN A 317 7.18 -24.15 22.02
CA GLN A 317 7.98 -25.14 22.77
C GLN A 317 7.30 -25.59 24.06
N GLN A 318 6.67 -24.68 24.81
CA GLN A 318 5.94 -25.04 26.02
C GLN A 318 4.72 -25.92 25.73
N MET A 319 4.06 -25.68 24.59
CA MET A 319 2.90 -26.47 24.16
C MET A 319 3.28 -27.79 23.47
N ASN A 320 4.57 -28.08 23.26
CA ASN A 320 5.08 -29.24 22.50
C ASN A 320 4.40 -29.40 21.12
N GLU A 321 4.09 -28.28 20.46
CA GLU A 321 3.49 -28.28 19.13
C GLU A 321 4.57 -28.51 18.07
N SER A 322 4.35 -29.47 17.18
CA SER A 322 5.19 -29.68 16.00
C SER A 322 4.63 -28.87 14.84
N VAL A 323 5.41 -27.96 14.28
CA VAL A 323 4.93 -27.04 13.24
C VAL A 323 5.47 -27.45 11.86
N GLU A 324 4.59 -27.43 10.86
CA GLU A 324 4.93 -27.72 9.45
C GLU A 324 5.90 -26.67 8.86
N PHE A 325 6.64 -27.05 7.82
CA PHE A 325 7.69 -26.21 7.24
C PHE A 325 7.14 -24.89 6.68
N GLU A 326 6.02 -24.93 5.94
CA GLU A 326 5.39 -23.78 5.32
C GLU A 326 4.87 -22.76 6.34
N LYS A 327 4.42 -23.21 7.52
CA LYS A 327 4.01 -22.34 8.63
C LYS A 327 5.19 -21.58 9.22
N ILE A 328 6.32 -22.28 9.39
CA ILE A 328 7.58 -21.67 9.83
C ILE A 328 8.08 -20.67 8.79
N PHE A 329 8.09 -21.07 7.51
CA PHE A 329 8.49 -20.21 6.40
C PHE A 329 7.65 -18.93 6.35
N ARG A 330 6.31 -19.06 6.41
CA ARG A 330 5.38 -17.94 6.47
C ARG A 330 5.70 -17.00 7.63
N SER A 331 5.87 -17.53 8.84
CA SER A 331 6.12 -16.71 10.03
C SER A 331 7.43 -15.93 9.95
N VAL A 332 8.48 -16.53 9.41
CA VAL A 332 9.78 -15.88 9.24
C VAL A 332 9.73 -14.80 8.17
N GLN A 333 9.16 -15.11 6.99
CA GLN A 333 9.08 -14.18 5.87
C GLN A 333 8.13 -13.01 6.15
N TYR A 334 6.99 -13.28 6.80
CA TYR A 334 6.07 -12.24 7.24
C TYR A 334 6.70 -11.32 8.29
N SER A 335 7.45 -11.88 9.26
CA SER A 335 8.22 -11.08 10.22
C SER A 335 9.23 -10.17 9.52
N LEU A 336 9.95 -10.66 8.50
CA LEU A 336 10.83 -9.84 7.69
C LEU A 336 10.07 -8.68 7.04
N VAL A 337 8.94 -8.95 6.37
CA VAL A 337 8.11 -7.94 5.70
C VAL A 337 7.62 -6.87 6.68
N ASP A 338 7.15 -7.25 7.87
CA ASP A 338 6.68 -6.29 8.87
C ASP A 338 7.81 -5.41 9.40
N HIS A 339 8.94 -5.98 9.84
CA HIS A 339 10.07 -5.20 10.36
C HIS A 339 10.67 -4.31 9.27
N ALA A 340 10.74 -4.81 8.04
CA ALA A 340 11.14 -4.05 6.86
C ALA A 340 10.22 -2.87 6.58
N SER A 341 8.91 -3.05 6.71
CA SER A 341 7.93 -1.99 6.47
C SER A 341 8.07 -0.86 7.49
N TYR A 342 8.19 -1.21 8.77
CA TYR A 342 8.43 -0.22 9.82
C TYR A 342 9.75 0.53 9.63
N GLU A 343 10.82 -0.18 9.29
CA GLU A 343 12.13 0.44 9.08
C GLU A 343 12.14 1.37 7.86
N TYR A 344 11.51 0.96 6.76
CA TYR A 344 11.44 1.78 5.54
C TYR A 344 10.73 3.11 5.80
N LEU A 345 9.58 3.07 6.47
CA LEU A 345 8.82 4.26 6.86
C LEU A 345 9.60 5.13 7.85
N PHE A 346 10.20 4.52 8.88
CA PHE A 346 11.03 5.25 9.84
C PHE A 346 12.21 5.95 9.16
N SER A 347 12.90 5.25 8.26
CA SER A 347 14.05 5.80 7.54
C SER A 347 13.66 6.96 6.63
N ALA A 348 12.50 6.88 5.96
CA ALA A 348 11.96 7.97 5.17
C ALA A 348 11.66 9.20 6.03
N ASP A 349 10.96 8.99 7.15
CA ASP A 349 10.47 10.06 8.00
C ASP A 349 11.56 10.72 8.85
N PHE A 350 12.40 9.95 9.53
CA PHE A 350 13.39 10.47 10.47
C PHE A 350 14.60 11.08 9.76
N PHE A 351 15.12 10.40 8.73
CA PHE A 351 16.31 10.89 8.01
C PHE A 351 15.97 11.86 6.87
N LEU A 352 14.69 12.10 6.58
CA LEU A 352 14.22 12.99 5.51
C LEU A 352 14.80 12.59 4.14
N ILE A 353 14.84 11.28 3.86
CA ILE A 353 15.40 10.73 2.63
C ILE A 353 14.26 10.20 1.76
N SER A 354 14.33 10.47 0.46
CA SER A 354 13.37 9.96 -0.52
C SER A 354 14.07 9.43 -1.77
N GLY A 355 13.39 8.56 -2.51
CA GLY A 355 13.89 8.00 -3.77
C GLY A 355 15.03 7.00 -3.59
N GLU A 356 16.02 7.03 -4.49
CA GLU A 356 17.13 6.04 -4.54
C GLU A 356 17.98 6.02 -3.26
N ASN A 357 18.22 7.19 -2.65
CA ASN A 357 18.99 7.29 -1.41
C ASN A 357 18.33 6.54 -0.24
N LEU A 358 16.99 6.40 -0.25
CA LEU A 358 16.24 5.65 0.75
C LEU A 358 16.44 4.15 0.54
N ILE A 359 16.41 3.71 -0.72
CA ILE A 359 16.66 2.31 -1.11
C ILE A 359 18.08 1.89 -0.72
N ASP A 360 19.07 2.75 -0.96
CA ASP A 360 20.47 2.49 -0.58
C ASP A 360 20.64 2.40 0.94
N HIS A 361 20.06 3.35 1.68
CA HIS A 361 20.09 3.34 3.13
C HIS A 361 19.44 2.07 3.69
N PHE A 362 18.26 1.74 3.17
CA PHE A 362 17.52 0.55 3.57
C PHE A 362 18.28 -0.75 3.24
N SER A 363 18.94 -0.80 2.08
CA SER A 363 19.79 -1.93 1.68
C SER A 363 20.98 -2.11 2.62
N GLN A 364 21.57 -1.03 3.14
CA GLN A 364 22.63 -1.12 4.15
C GLN A 364 22.11 -1.62 5.50
N VAL A 365 20.88 -1.24 5.89
CA VAL A 365 20.25 -1.70 7.14
C VAL A 365 19.88 -3.18 7.05
N MET A 366 19.06 -3.56 6.06
CA MET A 366 18.50 -4.91 5.94
C MET A 366 19.40 -5.91 5.21
N GLY A 367 20.42 -5.46 4.46
CA GLY A 367 21.23 -6.30 3.59
C GLY A 367 21.89 -7.50 4.27
N LYS A 368 22.42 -7.33 5.50
CA LYS A 368 23.00 -8.45 6.27
C LYS A 368 21.96 -9.52 6.62
N SER A 369 20.75 -9.10 7.00
CA SER A 369 19.63 -9.99 7.32
C SER A 369 19.11 -10.72 6.08
N ILE A 370 18.98 -10.02 4.96
CA ILE A 370 18.57 -10.59 3.67
C ILE A 370 19.60 -11.62 3.20
N GLY A 371 20.90 -11.30 3.29
CA GLY A 371 21.98 -12.22 2.94
C GLY A 371 21.94 -13.50 3.78
N TYR A 372 21.69 -13.38 5.08
CA TYR A 372 21.47 -14.53 5.97
C TYR A 372 20.27 -15.37 5.53
N PHE A 373 19.13 -14.74 5.24
CA PHE A 373 17.94 -15.47 4.81
C PHE A 373 18.13 -16.19 3.49
N SER A 374 18.77 -15.56 2.51
CA SER A 374 19.08 -16.18 1.22
C SER A 374 19.89 -17.46 1.39
N GLN A 375 20.96 -17.42 2.18
CA GLN A 375 21.79 -18.60 2.46
C GLN A 375 21.05 -19.66 3.28
N PHE A 376 20.36 -19.24 4.35
CA PHE A 376 19.68 -20.16 5.25
C PHE A 376 18.55 -20.93 4.56
N PHE A 377 17.69 -20.20 3.84
CA PHE A 377 16.57 -20.82 3.13
C PHE A 377 17.04 -21.63 1.93
N SER A 378 18.10 -21.23 1.22
CA SER A 378 18.69 -22.05 0.15
C SER A 378 19.03 -23.46 0.63
N VAL A 379 19.69 -23.59 1.79
CA VAL A 379 20.01 -24.89 2.39
C VAL A 379 18.76 -25.66 2.83
N LYS A 380 17.82 -24.99 3.51
CA LYS A 380 16.62 -25.64 4.03
C LYS A 380 15.65 -26.10 2.94
N ILE A 381 15.44 -25.28 1.91
CA ILE A 381 14.61 -25.62 0.75
C ILE A 381 15.20 -26.83 0.03
N GLN A 382 16.53 -26.87 -0.16
CA GLN A 382 17.19 -27.99 -0.84
C GLN A 382 17.05 -29.32 -0.09
N SER A 383 16.85 -29.29 1.22
CA SER A 383 16.60 -30.48 2.05
C SER A 383 15.13 -30.93 2.07
N ASN A 384 14.20 -30.07 1.68
CA ASN A 384 12.77 -30.37 1.72
C ASN A 384 12.35 -31.24 0.51
N ASN A 385 11.53 -32.27 0.73
CA ASN A 385 11.02 -33.17 -0.31
C ASN A 385 9.49 -33.12 -0.44
N ASP A 386 8.77 -32.34 0.37
CA ASP A 386 7.31 -32.21 0.23
C ASP A 386 6.97 -31.19 -0.86
N ALA A 387 6.43 -31.68 -1.98
CA ALA A 387 6.02 -30.88 -3.13
C ALA A 387 4.95 -29.83 -2.81
N ILE A 388 3.98 -30.15 -1.96
CA ILE A 388 2.89 -29.24 -1.58
C ILE A 388 3.45 -28.11 -0.73
N SER A 389 4.31 -28.43 0.26
CA SER A 389 4.93 -27.41 1.10
C SER A 389 5.76 -26.41 0.28
N LEU A 390 6.52 -26.90 -0.72
CA LEU A 390 7.32 -26.06 -1.61
C LEU A 390 6.43 -25.16 -2.46
N TYR A 391 5.34 -25.69 -3.02
CA TYR A 391 4.41 -24.90 -3.81
C TYR A 391 3.66 -23.84 -2.98
N ILE A 392 3.26 -24.17 -1.75
CA ILE A 392 2.70 -23.18 -0.80
C ILE A 392 3.73 -22.07 -0.53
N CYS A 393 5.02 -22.41 -0.38
CA CYS A 393 6.07 -21.39 -0.22
C CYS A 393 6.19 -20.47 -1.44
N ILE A 394 6.04 -20.98 -2.67
CA ILE A 394 6.00 -20.15 -3.89
C ILE A 394 4.81 -19.18 -3.82
N CYS A 395 3.63 -19.69 -3.50
CA CYS A 395 2.41 -18.90 -3.37
C CYS A 395 2.56 -17.82 -2.29
N LEU A 396 3.18 -18.16 -1.15
CA LEU A 396 3.48 -17.22 -0.07
C LEU A 396 4.44 -16.12 -0.52
N CYS A 397 5.51 -16.44 -1.26
CA CYS A 397 6.42 -15.44 -1.81
C CYS A 397 5.68 -14.43 -2.70
N LYS A 398 4.79 -14.90 -3.58
CA LYS A 398 3.97 -14.03 -4.43
C LYS A 398 3.07 -13.10 -3.62
N LYS A 399 2.31 -13.65 -2.66
CA LYS A 399 1.42 -12.86 -1.79
C LYS A 399 2.18 -11.86 -0.92
N LEU A 400 3.31 -12.25 -0.33
CA LEU A 400 4.14 -11.35 0.49
C LEU A 400 4.79 -10.25 -0.35
N ARG A 401 5.18 -10.55 -1.59
CA ARG A 401 5.64 -9.52 -2.54
C ARG A 401 4.53 -8.54 -2.89
N GLN A 402 3.31 -9.03 -3.14
CA GLN A 402 2.15 -8.16 -3.38
C GLN A 402 1.88 -7.25 -2.18
N LEU A 403 1.94 -7.79 -0.94
CA LEU A 403 1.78 -6.98 0.27
C LEU A 403 2.85 -5.88 0.41
N LEU A 404 4.09 -6.11 -0.04
CA LEU A 404 5.12 -5.08 -0.05
C LEU A 404 4.84 -3.98 -1.09
N ILE A 405 4.33 -4.35 -2.26
CA ILE A 405 3.91 -3.40 -3.29
C ILE A 405 2.75 -2.54 -2.78
N GLU A 406 1.76 -3.15 -2.11
CA GLU A 406 0.66 -2.44 -1.46
C GLU A 406 1.12 -1.49 -0.35
N ARG A 407 2.25 -1.78 0.29
CA ARG A 407 2.92 -0.92 1.29
C ARG A 407 3.92 0.07 0.68
N GLU A 408 4.00 0.17 -0.66
CA GLU A 408 4.89 1.05 -1.42
C GLU A 408 6.40 0.80 -1.19
N ILE A 409 6.79 -0.43 -0.89
CA ILE A 409 8.20 -0.81 -0.62
C ILE A 409 8.74 -1.66 -1.76
N ASN A 410 9.52 -1.06 -2.66
CA ASN A 410 10.06 -1.74 -3.85
C ASN A 410 11.51 -2.25 -3.70
N SER A 411 12.09 -2.23 -2.49
CA SER A 411 13.52 -2.54 -2.28
C SER A 411 13.89 -4.04 -2.31
N PHE A 412 12.90 -4.94 -2.35
CA PHE A 412 13.13 -6.40 -2.13
C PHE A 412 13.03 -7.28 -3.37
N ASP A 413 12.83 -6.72 -4.56
CA ASP A 413 12.49 -7.51 -5.75
C ASP A 413 13.53 -8.59 -6.08
N GLY A 414 14.83 -8.26 -5.97
CA GLY A 414 15.91 -9.22 -6.19
C GLY A 414 15.92 -10.39 -5.19
N TYR A 415 15.55 -10.13 -3.93
CA TYR A 415 15.45 -11.17 -2.90
C TYR A 415 14.32 -12.15 -3.21
N TRP A 416 13.11 -11.62 -3.46
CA TRP A 416 11.95 -12.46 -3.77
C TRP A 416 12.13 -13.26 -5.05
N HIS A 417 12.69 -12.64 -6.09
CA HIS A 417 12.96 -13.33 -7.35
C HIS A 417 13.96 -14.48 -7.18
N SER A 418 15.07 -14.25 -6.46
CA SER A 418 16.06 -15.30 -6.21
C SER A 418 15.49 -16.44 -5.35
N LEU A 419 14.70 -16.11 -4.32
CA LEU A 419 14.05 -17.11 -3.46
C LEU A 419 13.03 -17.94 -4.25
N GLU A 420 12.20 -17.30 -5.07
CA GLU A 420 11.24 -17.96 -5.96
C GLU A 420 11.94 -18.92 -6.94
N GLN A 421 13.03 -18.50 -7.58
CA GLN A 421 13.81 -19.36 -8.47
C GLN A 421 14.36 -20.62 -7.77
N ILE A 422 14.89 -20.47 -6.56
CA ILE A 422 15.43 -21.60 -5.77
C ILE A 422 14.31 -22.58 -5.44
N ILE A 423 13.14 -22.09 -5.03
CA ILE A 423 12.00 -22.95 -4.69
C ILE A 423 11.47 -23.66 -5.94
N TRP A 424 11.33 -22.96 -7.08
CA TRP A 424 10.91 -23.57 -8.35
C TRP A 424 11.86 -24.67 -8.81
N SER A 425 13.17 -24.42 -8.81
CA SER A 425 14.17 -25.42 -9.21
C SER A 425 14.10 -26.68 -8.33
N ARG A 426 13.88 -26.48 -7.02
CA ARG A 426 13.71 -27.61 -6.10
C ARG A 426 12.39 -28.34 -6.31
N PHE A 427 11.29 -27.63 -6.51
CA PHE A 427 9.98 -28.19 -6.77
C PHE A 427 9.98 -29.05 -8.04
N GLU A 428 10.56 -28.55 -9.14
CA GLU A 428 10.74 -29.32 -10.38
C GLU A 428 11.52 -30.62 -10.14
N LYS A 429 12.61 -30.56 -9.35
CA LYS A 429 13.39 -31.75 -9.00
C LYS A 429 12.59 -32.75 -8.17
N VAL A 430 11.79 -32.30 -7.21
CA VAL A 430 10.93 -33.19 -6.41
C VAL A 430 9.86 -33.85 -7.28
N MET A 431 9.23 -33.10 -8.18
CA MET A 431 8.26 -33.63 -9.12
C MET A 431 8.89 -34.63 -10.11
N MET A 432 10.12 -34.37 -10.55
CA MET A 432 10.90 -35.31 -11.36
C MET A 432 11.19 -36.60 -10.60
N ASN A 433 11.57 -36.53 -9.32
CA ASN A 433 11.77 -37.72 -8.48
C ASN A 433 10.48 -38.54 -8.32
N HIS A 434 9.31 -37.87 -8.22
CA HIS A 434 8.02 -38.57 -8.23
C HIS A 434 7.77 -39.30 -9.55
N ASN A 435 8.10 -38.67 -10.69
CA ASN A 435 7.98 -39.30 -12.01
C ASN A 435 8.95 -40.48 -12.18
N GLU A 436 10.21 -40.34 -11.75
CA GLU A 436 11.18 -41.44 -11.76
C GLU A 436 10.74 -42.61 -10.87
N SER A 437 10.11 -42.32 -9.73
CA SER A 437 9.52 -43.36 -8.87
C SER A 437 8.39 -44.14 -9.55
N LEU A 438 7.62 -43.50 -10.44
CA LEU A 438 6.57 -44.17 -11.21
C LEU A 438 7.18 -45.05 -12.32
N ARG A 439 8.22 -44.55 -13.01
CA ARG A 439 8.92 -45.30 -14.06
C ARG A 439 9.64 -46.54 -13.54
N ASN A 440 10.23 -46.43 -12.36
CA ASN A 440 10.99 -47.52 -11.72
C ASN A 440 10.11 -48.43 -10.84
N TYR A 441 8.79 -48.35 -10.97
CA TYR A 441 7.87 -49.12 -10.13
C TYR A 441 7.93 -50.62 -10.50
N ASP A 442 8.23 -51.47 -9.51
CA ASP A 442 8.37 -52.92 -9.69
C ASP A 442 7.01 -53.63 -9.74
N PHE A 443 6.39 -53.68 -10.93
CA PHE A 443 5.11 -54.39 -11.12
C PHE A 443 5.16 -55.90 -10.77
N SER A 444 6.34 -56.52 -10.86
CA SER A 444 6.55 -57.95 -10.55
C SER A 444 6.33 -58.30 -9.07
N LYS A 445 6.72 -57.41 -8.14
CA LYS A 445 6.54 -57.61 -6.70
C LYS A 445 5.06 -57.48 -6.30
N ALA A 446 4.34 -56.55 -6.91
CA ALA A 446 2.90 -56.39 -6.74
C ALA A 446 2.13 -57.64 -7.21
N HIS A 447 2.50 -58.22 -8.36
CA HIS A 447 1.85 -59.43 -8.89
C HIS A 447 2.09 -60.71 -8.10
N SER A 448 3.23 -60.85 -7.41
CA SER A 448 3.51 -62.01 -6.55
C SER A 448 2.51 -62.16 -5.39
N ASN A 449 1.93 -61.05 -4.93
CA ASN A 449 0.96 -61.01 -3.84
C ASN A 449 -0.50 -60.88 -4.31
N LEU A 450 -0.75 -60.35 -5.53
CA LEU A 450 -2.08 -60.29 -6.14
C LEU A 450 -2.68 -61.66 -6.47
N LYS A 451 -1.85 -62.69 -6.71
CA LYS A 451 -2.33 -64.08 -6.89
C LYS A 451 -3.01 -64.68 -5.64
N LYS A 452 -2.90 -64.05 -4.46
CA LYS A 452 -3.61 -64.49 -3.24
C LYS A 452 -4.95 -63.78 -3.00
N GLN A 453 -5.27 -62.70 -3.73
CA GLN A 453 -6.52 -61.95 -3.57
C GLN A 453 -7.03 -61.49 -4.95
N SER A 454 -7.86 -62.32 -5.58
CA SER A 454 -8.43 -62.13 -6.93
C SER A 454 -9.33 -60.89 -7.11
N ASN A 455 -9.56 -60.09 -6.06
CA ASN A 455 -10.52 -58.97 -6.07
C ASN A 455 -9.86 -57.58 -5.92
N ASP A 456 -8.53 -57.48 -5.85
CA ASP A 456 -7.84 -56.19 -5.69
C ASP A 456 -7.37 -55.56 -7.01
N CYS A 457 -7.39 -56.29 -8.13
CA CYS A 457 -7.06 -55.76 -9.46
C CYS A 457 -8.13 -54.80 -10.03
N ILE A 458 -9.30 -54.72 -9.41
CA ILE A 458 -10.44 -53.92 -9.89
C ILE A 458 -10.49 -52.55 -9.18
N LYS A 459 -9.90 -52.43 -7.98
CA LYS A 459 -9.96 -51.20 -7.18
C LYS A 459 -8.96 -50.17 -7.68
N PRO A 460 -9.23 -48.86 -7.48
CA PRO A 460 -8.27 -47.81 -7.80
C PRO A 460 -6.93 -48.04 -7.06
N HIS A 461 -5.83 -47.90 -7.79
CA HIS A 461 -4.50 -48.09 -7.24
C HIS A 461 -4.16 -46.97 -6.25
N HIS A 462 -3.49 -47.30 -5.14
CA HIS A 462 -3.18 -46.33 -4.09
C HIS A 462 -2.34 -45.13 -4.59
N VAL A 463 -1.46 -45.37 -5.56
CA VAL A 463 -0.65 -44.33 -6.23
C VAL A 463 -1.53 -43.31 -6.95
N ILE A 464 -2.62 -43.76 -7.59
CA ILE A 464 -3.55 -42.88 -8.31
C ILE A 464 -4.30 -41.98 -7.33
N ARG A 465 -4.69 -42.50 -6.18
CA ARG A 465 -5.27 -41.67 -5.10
C ARG A 465 -4.28 -40.63 -4.59
N ARG A 466 -3.01 -41.02 -4.32
CA ARG A 466 -1.96 -40.08 -3.87
C ARG A 466 -1.69 -38.99 -4.91
N TYR A 467 -1.65 -39.35 -6.19
CA TYR A 467 -1.53 -38.41 -7.30
C TYR A 467 -2.70 -37.43 -7.32
N ALA A 468 -3.94 -37.93 -7.24
CA ALA A 468 -5.14 -37.08 -7.25
C ALA A 468 -5.19 -36.12 -6.06
N GLU A 469 -4.84 -36.58 -4.85
CA GLU A 469 -4.72 -35.74 -3.65
C GLU A 469 -3.65 -34.65 -3.83
N MET A 470 -2.50 -34.98 -4.42
CA MET A 470 -1.42 -34.02 -4.64
C MET A 470 -1.77 -32.98 -5.71
N VAL A 471 -2.29 -33.40 -6.86
CA VAL A 471 -2.65 -32.49 -7.96
C VAL A 471 -3.78 -31.57 -7.56
N SER A 472 -4.81 -32.10 -6.88
CA SER A 472 -5.89 -31.27 -6.35
C SER A 472 -5.38 -30.23 -5.37
N ALA A 473 -4.46 -30.59 -4.46
CA ALA A 473 -3.83 -29.65 -3.55
C ALA A 473 -3.05 -28.54 -4.28
N LEU A 474 -2.26 -28.88 -5.31
CA LEU A 474 -1.48 -27.91 -6.09
C LEU A 474 -2.38 -26.95 -6.88
N ILE A 475 -3.40 -27.46 -7.57
CA ILE A 475 -4.35 -26.65 -8.35
C ILE A 475 -5.14 -25.74 -7.42
N TYR A 476 -5.64 -26.26 -6.30
CA TYR A 476 -6.39 -25.48 -5.32
C TYR A 476 -5.54 -24.35 -4.73
N CYS A 477 -4.30 -24.62 -4.33
CA CYS A 477 -3.36 -23.60 -3.88
C CYS A 477 -3.08 -22.55 -4.97
N SER A 478 -2.97 -22.99 -6.24
CA SER A 478 -2.77 -22.07 -7.36
C SER A 478 -3.93 -21.10 -7.53
N LYS A 479 -5.17 -21.58 -7.45
CA LYS A 479 -6.39 -20.75 -7.56
C LYS A 479 -6.49 -19.72 -6.43
N LEU A 480 -6.00 -20.04 -5.23
CA LEU A 480 -5.97 -19.12 -4.09
C LEU A 480 -4.88 -18.04 -4.22
N ALA A 481 -3.74 -18.41 -4.82
CA ALA A 481 -2.62 -17.50 -5.00
C ALA A 481 -2.93 -16.44 -6.06
N ASP A 482 -3.32 -16.88 -7.26
CA ASP A 482 -3.61 -16.05 -8.42
C ASP A 482 -4.83 -16.59 -9.19
N SER A 483 -5.61 -15.70 -9.83
CA SER A 483 -6.72 -16.12 -10.68
C SER A 483 -6.27 -16.86 -11.94
N SER A 484 -5.01 -16.69 -12.35
CA SER A 484 -4.37 -17.44 -13.42
C SER A 484 -3.24 -18.31 -12.86
N THR A 485 -3.44 -19.62 -12.94
CA THR A 485 -2.42 -20.68 -12.87
C THR A 485 -1.15 -20.39 -13.69
N ASP A 486 0.01 -20.55 -13.07
CA ASP A 486 1.31 -20.34 -13.69
C ASP A 486 1.59 -21.34 -14.83
N ALA A 487 2.16 -20.85 -15.94
CA ALA A 487 2.59 -21.68 -17.07
C ALA A 487 3.57 -22.80 -16.65
N ARG A 488 4.47 -22.52 -15.70
CA ARG A 488 5.43 -23.51 -15.19
C ARG A 488 4.75 -24.66 -14.46
N LEU A 489 3.73 -24.37 -13.64
CA LEU A 489 2.98 -25.42 -12.95
C LEU A 489 2.28 -26.30 -13.98
N TYR A 490 1.68 -25.71 -15.01
CA TYR A 490 1.03 -26.46 -16.08
C TYR A 490 1.95 -27.44 -16.80
N ASP A 491 3.15 -27.00 -17.16
CA ASP A 491 4.12 -27.87 -17.83
C ASP A 491 4.51 -29.07 -16.94
N ILE A 492 4.63 -28.84 -15.63
CA ILE A 492 4.96 -29.89 -14.66
C ILE A 492 3.79 -30.87 -14.48
N LEU A 493 2.56 -30.36 -14.34
CA LEU A 493 1.36 -31.18 -14.20
C LEU A 493 1.08 -32.00 -15.46
N SER A 494 1.28 -31.42 -16.65
CA SER A 494 1.12 -32.11 -17.93
C SER A 494 2.12 -33.25 -18.10
N ARG A 495 3.39 -33.05 -17.73
CA ARG A 495 4.38 -34.14 -17.71
C ARG A 495 3.98 -35.24 -16.73
N GLN A 496 3.53 -34.87 -15.54
CA GLN A 496 3.12 -35.85 -14.55
C GLN A 496 1.88 -36.64 -15.00
N GLN A 497 0.93 -35.99 -15.66
CA GLN A 497 -0.23 -36.65 -16.26
C GLN A 497 0.21 -37.74 -17.25
N GLN A 498 1.13 -37.42 -18.18
CA GLN A 498 1.66 -38.39 -19.14
C GLN A 498 2.30 -39.61 -18.46
N GLU A 499 3.06 -39.40 -17.38
CA GLU A 499 3.65 -40.50 -16.61
C GLU A 499 2.60 -41.37 -15.92
N ILE A 500 1.49 -40.79 -15.45
CA ILE A 500 0.38 -41.54 -14.87
C ILE A 500 -0.37 -42.35 -15.93
N GLU A 501 -0.60 -41.80 -17.11
CA GLU A 501 -1.19 -42.52 -18.24
C GLU A 501 -0.31 -43.71 -18.68
N LEU A 502 1.01 -43.50 -18.73
CA LEU A 502 1.98 -44.57 -19.00
C LEU A 502 1.98 -45.63 -17.88
N PHE A 503 1.93 -45.20 -16.62
CA PHE A 503 1.84 -46.10 -15.47
C PHE A 503 0.58 -46.98 -15.53
N ILE A 504 -0.58 -46.40 -15.80
CA ILE A 504 -1.84 -47.15 -15.96
C ILE A 504 -1.73 -48.10 -17.16
N SER A 505 -1.17 -47.65 -18.28
CA SER A 505 -0.99 -48.48 -19.49
C SER A 505 -0.06 -49.68 -19.26
N HIS A 506 1.06 -49.48 -18.55
CA HIS A 506 1.99 -50.54 -18.17
C HIS A 506 1.40 -51.52 -17.15
N TYR A 507 0.61 -51.04 -16.19
CA TYR A 507 -0.13 -51.91 -15.27
C TYR A 507 -1.16 -52.75 -16.05
N CYS A 508 -1.88 -52.12 -16.97
CA CYS A 508 -2.89 -52.76 -17.80
C CYS A 508 -2.32 -53.82 -18.75
N SER A 509 -1.07 -53.71 -19.21
CA SER A 509 -0.48 -54.71 -20.12
C SER A 509 -0.30 -56.08 -19.48
N GLN A 510 -0.42 -56.16 -18.14
CA GLN A 510 -0.27 -57.40 -17.37
C GLN A 510 -1.64 -58.03 -17.03
N LEU A 511 -2.75 -57.34 -17.34
CA LEU A 511 -4.12 -57.77 -17.06
C LEU A 511 -4.81 -58.31 -18.32
N SER A 512 -5.93 -59.01 -18.14
CA SER A 512 -6.79 -59.42 -19.26
C SER A 512 -7.51 -58.21 -19.89
N SER A 513 -8.00 -58.37 -21.13
CA SER A 513 -8.63 -57.26 -21.89
C SER A 513 -9.80 -56.60 -21.17
N LYS A 514 -10.59 -57.36 -20.40
CA LYS A 514 -11.73 -56.81 -19.63
C LYS A 514 -11.29 -56.15 -18.33
N GLU A 515 -10.37 -56.80 -17.60
CA GLU A 515 -9.81 -56.24 -16.36
C GLU A 515 -9.08 -54.91 -16.62
N LYS A 516 -8.45 -54.77 -17.79
CA LYS A 516 -7.85 -53.51 -18.26
C LYS A 516 -8.86 -52.36 -18.29
N LEU A 517 -10.06 -52.61 -18.82
CA LEU A 517 -11.10 -51.58 -18.93
C LEU A 517 -11.64 -51.21 -17.54
N PHE A 518 -11.94 -52.20 -16.70
CA PHE A 518 -12.37 -51.95 -15.32
C PHE A 518 -11.36 -51.14 -14.52
N PHE A 519 -10.09 -51.54 -14.57
CA PHE A 519 -9.03 -50.85 -13.87
C PHE A 519 -8.86 -49.42 -14.38
N SER A 520 -8.84 -49.20 -15.70
CA SER A 520 -8.68 -47.86 -16.27
C SER A 520 -9.83 -46.93 -15.88
N ILE A 521 -11.08 -47.39 -16.02
CA ILE A 521 -12.27 -46.60 -15.67
C ILE A 521 -12.30 -46.26 -14.18
N ASN A 522 -12.04 -47.23 -13.31
CA ASN A 522 -12.05 -47.00 -11.85
C ASN A 522 -10.94 -46.03 -11.42
N ASN A 523 -9.75 -46.07 -12.04
CA ASN A 523 -8.67 -45.14 -11.72
C ASN A 523 -8.94 -43.73 -12.23
N TYR A 524 -9.43 -43.55 -13.46
CA TYR A 524 -9.79 -42.23 -13.98
C TYR A 524 -10.98 -41.61 -13.23
N ASP A 525 -11.95 -42.44 -12.82
CA ASP A 525 -13.06 -42.00 -11.96
C ASP A 525 -12.56 -41.52 -10.60
N MET A 526 -11.60 -42.23 -10.00
CA MET A 526 -11.01 -41.82 -8.73
C MET A 526 -10.33 -40.45 -8.82
N ILE A 527 -9.54 -40.20 -9.87
CA ILE A 527 -8.89 -38.90 -10.09
C ILE A 527 -9.96 -37.80 -10.22
N THR A 528 -10.97 -38.05 -11.04
CA THR A 528 -12.03 -37.08 -11.32
C THR A 528 -12.89 -36.78 -10.08
N SER A 529 -13.20 -37.80 -9.28
CA SER A 529 -13.95 -37.65 -8.02
C SER A 529 -13.19 -36.78 -7.02
N VAL A 530 -11.90 -37.08 -6.80
CA VAL A 530 -11.06 -36.32 -5.85
C VAL A 530 -10.90 -34.86 -6.31
N LEU A 531 -10.69 -34.61 -7.60
CA LEU A 531 -10.62 -33.24 -8.14
C LEU A 531 -11.94 -32.48 -7.97
N THR A 532 -13.07 -33.16 -8.15
CA THR A 532 -14.40 -32.56 -7.96
C THR A 532 -14.68 -32.24 -6.48
N GLU A 533 -14.33 -33.15 -5.58
CA GLU A 533 -14.44 -32.97 -4.12
C GLU A 533 -13.57 -31.81 -3.62
N ALA A 534 -12.40 -31.60 -4.22
CA ALA A 534 -11.47 -30.52 -3.88
C ALA A 534 -11.80 -29.16 -4.54
N HIS A 535 -13.04 -28.97 -5.04
CA HIS A 535 -13.47 -27.74 -5.74
C HIS A 535 -12.61 -27.36 -6.97
N CYS A 536 -12.05 -28.37 -7.64
CA CYS A 536 -11.25 -28.22 -8.86
C CYS A 536 -12.00 -28.71 -10.11
N SER A 537 -13.33 -28.53 -10.14
CA SER A 537 -14.19 -28.96 -11.27
C SER A 537 -13.79 -28.35 -12.61
N ASP A 538 -13.34 -27.10 -12.61
CA ASP A 538 -13.03 -26.34 -13.83
C ASP A 538 -11.57 -26.54 -14.29
N ALA A 539 -10.86 -27.49 -13.70
CA ALA A 539 -9.47 -27.76 -14.05
C ALA A 539 -9.36 -28.54 -15.37
N ARG A 540 -8.43 -28.16 -16.23
CA ARG A 540 -8.16 -28.85 -17.51
C ARG A 540 -7.82 -30.32 -17.29
N GLU A 541 -7.03 -30.61 -16.25
CA GLU A 541 -6.60 -31.95 -15.88
C GLU A 541 -7.80 -32.87 -15.62
N ARG A 542 -8.86 -32.33 -15.00
CA ARG A 542 -10.10 -33.06 -14.77
C ARG A 542 -10.80 -33.40 -16.09
N ASP A 543 -10.92 -32.43 -17.00
CA ASP A 543 -11.58 -32.65 -18.29
C ASP A 543 -10.83 -33.65 -19.17
N LEU A 544 -9.49 -33.67 -19.11
CA LEU A 544 -8.68 -34.66 -19.81
C LEU A 544 -8.93 -36.09 -19.31
N PHE A 545 -8.89 -36.30 -17.98
CA PHE A 545 -9.18 -37.62 -17.41
C PHE A 545 -10.66 -38.03 -17.56
N GLU A 546 -11.58 -37.08 -17.58
CA GLU A 546 -13.00 -37.31 -17.89
C GLU A 546 -13.17 -37.82 -19.33
N ASN A 547 -12.51 -37.18 -20.31
CA ASN A 547 -12.54 -37.61 -21.70
C ASN A 547 -11.94 -39.02 -21.88
N LEU A 548 -10.77 -39.28 -21.27
CA LEU A 548 -10.14 -40.61 -21.29
C LEU A 548 -11.02 -41.68 -20.63
N ARG A 549 -11.72 -41.32 -19.55
CA ARG A 549 -12.70 -42.21 -18.90
C ARG A 549 -13.85 -42.51 -19.86
N GLN A 550 -14.40 -41.49 -20.52
CA GLN A 550 -15.52 -41.65 -21.44
C GLN A 550 -15.15 -42.55 -22.63
N GLU A 551 -13.97 -42.37 -23.23
CA GLU A 551 -13.46 -43.24 -24.30
C GLU A 551 -13.36 -44.71 -23.83
N CYS A 552 -12.85 -44.95 -22.61
CA CYS A 552 -12.79 -46.31 -22.05
C CYS A 552 -14.18 -46.90 -21.78
N VAL A 553 -15.13 -46.08 -21.31
CA VAL A 553 -16.52 -46.50 -21.06
C VAL A 553 -17.21 -46.86 -22.38
N GLU A 554 -16.98 -46.11 -23.45
CA GLU A 554 -17.52 -46.40 -24.78
C GLU A 554 -17.05 -47.76 -25.30
N VAL A 555 -15.73 -48.03 -25.23
CA VAL A 555 -15.17 -49.34 -25.60
C VAL A 555 -15.74 -50.47 -24.73
N TYR A 556 -15.84 -50.24 -23.41
CA TYR A 556 -16.39 -51.23 -22.49
C TYR A 556 -17.85 -51.56 -22.77
N VAL A 557 -18.69 -50.55 -23.04
CA VAL A 557 -20.09 -50.78 -23.37
C VAL A 557 -20.25 -51.56 -24.68
N GLU A 558 -19.42 -51.30 -25.69
CA GLU A 558 -19.43 -52.11 -26.90
C GLU A 558 -19.06 -53.57 -26.63
N ASP A 559 -18.05 -53.83 -25.79
CA ASP A 559 -17.61 -55.18 -25.44
C ASP A 559 -18.67 -55.96 -24.63
N ILE A 560 -19.31 -55.34 -23.64
CA ILE A 560 -20.43 -55.95 -22.90
C ILE A 560 -21.58 -56.32 -23.84
N LEU A 561 -21.96 -55.37 -24.71
CA LEU A 561 -23.08 -55.60 -25.62
C LEU A 561 -22.74 -56.70 -26.62
N LYS A 562 -21.49 -56.80 -27.06
CA LYS A 562 -21.03 -57.89 -27.91
C LYS A 562 -21.02 -59.23 -27.18
N GLU A 563 -20.70 -59.28 -25.89
CA GLU A 563 -20.68 -60.52 -25.12
C GLU A 563 -22.08 -61.06 -24.82
N TYR A 564 -22.98 -60.20 -24.34
CA TYR A 564 -24.33 -60.61 -23.92
C TYR A 564 -25.35 -60.60 -25.06
N PHE A 565 -25.07 -59.87 -26.15
CA PHE A 565 -25.93 -59.75 -27.32
C PHE A 565 -25.16 -59.97 -28.63
N GLU A 566 -24.23 -60.94 -28.66
CA GLU A 566 -23.36 -61.22 -29.81
C GLU A 566 -24.13 -61.37 -31.13
N GLU A 567 -25.18 -62.21 -31.13
CA GLU A 567 -26.01 -62.48 -32.30
C GLU A 567 -26.71 -61.21 -32.82
N LEU A 568 -27.13 -60.31 -31.92
CA LEU A 568 -27.81 -59.08 -32.29
C LEU A 568 -26.82 -58.03 -32.81
N VAL A 569 -25.68 -57.85 -32.14
CA VAL A 569 -24.67 -56.86 -32.51
C VAL A 569 -23.99 -57.24 -33.83
N THR A 570 -23.62 -58.50 -34.02
CA THR A 570 -23.02 -58.99 -35.28
C THR A 570 -24.02 -58.94 -36.42
N PHE A 571 -25.28 -59.30 -36.19
CA PHE A 571 -26.34 -59.19 -37.19
C PHE A 571 -26.57 -57.73 -37.62
N VAL A 572 -26.66 -56.78 -36.69
CA VAL A 572 -26.85 -55.36 -37.01
C VAL A 572 -25.62 -54.80 -37.75
N LYS A 573 -24.39 -55.06 -37.28
CA LYS A 573 -23.16 -54.58 -37.95
C LYS A 573 -22.98 -55.18 -39.35
N ASN A 574 -23.23 -56.48 -39.53
CA ASN A 574 -23.15 -57.13 -40.85
C ASN A 574 -24.24 -56.66 -41.81
N THR A 575 -25.47 -56.49 -41.30
CA THR A 575 -26.59 -56.04 -42.14
C THR A 575 -26.45 -54.56 -42.50
N GLU A 576 -25.94 -53.69 -41.62
CA GLU A 576 -25.63 -52.30 -41.96
C GLU A 576 -24.52 -52.21 -43.03
N SER A 577 -23.47 -53.03 -42.94
CA SER A 577 -22.40 -53.10 -43.96
C SER A 577 -22.91 -53.57 -45.33
N LEU A 578 -23.77 -54.60 -45.33
CA LEU A 578 -24.34 -55.16 -46.56
C LEU A 578 -25.43 -54.28 -47.18
N MET A 579 -26.18 -53.54 -46.36
CA MET A 579 -27.11 -52.50 -46.83
C MET A 579 -26.36 -51.31 -47.45
N SER A 580 -25.13 -51.03 -46.98
CA SER A 580 -24.28 -49.98 -47.55
C SER A 580 -23.59 -50.41 -48.85
N SER A 581 -23.42 -51.73 -49.05
CA SER A 581 -22.74 -52.33 -50.22
C SER A 581 -23.71 -52.89 -51.27
N ASP A 582 -25.03 -52.71 -51.08
CA ASP A 582 -26.14 -53.11 -51.97
C ASP A 582 -26.11 -54.58 -52.47
N ASN A 583 -25.61 -55.50 -51.61
CA ASN A 583 -25.38 -56.89 -51.98
C ASN A 583 -26.60 -57.78 -51.66
N ILE A 584 -27.52 -57.91 -52.64
CA ILE A 584 -28.87 -58.48 -52.48
C ILE A 584 -28.87 -59.99 -52.14
N GLU A 585 -27.86 -60.75 -52.60
CA GLU A 585 -27.82 -62.21 -52.40
C GLU A 585 -27.46 -62.63 -50.96
N GLU A 586 -26.54 -61.92 -50.30
CA GLU A 586 -26.17 -62.19 -48.91
C GLU A 586 -27.24 -61.70 -47.93
N LEU A 587 -27.94 -60.60 -48.26
CA LEU A 587 -29.11 -60.12 -47.51
C LEU A 587 -30.23 -61.17 -47.43
N ASN A 588 -30.43 -61.97 -48.48
CA ASN A 588 -31.41 -63.06 -48.49
C ASN A 588 -30.99 -64.28 -47.65
N LYS A 589 -29.69 -64.57 -47.52
CA LYS A 589 -29.19 -65.63 -46.60
C LYS A 589 -29.35 -65.23 -45.14
N ILE A 590 -29.07 -63.96 -44.83
CA ILE A 590 -29.22 -63.36 -43.49
C ILE A 590 -30.71 -63.25 -43.09
N ARG A 591 -31.63 -63.20 -44.06
CA ARG A 591 -33.09 -63.27 -43.81
C ARG A 591 -33.52 -64.53 -43.06
N GLY A 592 -32.89 -65.68 -43.33
CA GLY A 592 -33.22 -66.95 -42.66
C GLY A 592 -32.82 -66.99 -41.18
N THR A 593 -31.78 -66.25 -40.80
CA THR A 593 -31.27 -66.22 -39.41
C THR A 593 -32.01 -65.20 -38.54
N LEU A 594 -32.68 -64.20 -39.14
CA LEU A 594 -33.43 -63.18 -38.41
C LEU A 594 -34.52 -63.76 -37.49
N LYS A 595 -35.28 -64.77 -37.92
CA LYS A 595 -36.33 -65.40 -37.08
C LYS A 595 -35.74 -66.10 -35.85
N LEU A 596 -34.61 -66.77 -36.01
CA LEU A 596 -33.91 -67.43 -34.90
C LEU A 596 -33.35 -66.41 -33.91
N ILE A 597 -32.76 -65.31 -34.42
CA ILE A 597 -32.19 -64.24 -33.59
C ILE A 597 -33.29 -63.50 -32.82
N VAL A 598 -34.43 -63.15 -33.44
CA VAL A 598 -35.55 -62.50 -32.74
C VAL A 598 -36.16 -63.42 -31.67
N SER A 599 -36.31 -64.72 -31.97
CA SER A 599 -36.81 -65.69 -30.99
C SER A 599 -35.84 -65.89 -29.82
N ASN A 600 -34.52 -65.98 -30.10
CA ASN A 600 -33.51 -66.13 -29.06
C ASN A 600 -33.41 -64.86 -28.20
N PHE A 601 -33.43 -63.69 -28.84
CA PHE A 601 -33.44 -62.40 -28.17
C PHE A 601 -34.62 -62.28 -27.20
N ASN A 602 -35.85 -62.55 -27.65
CA ASN A 602 -37.06 -62.44 -26.83
C ASN A 602 -37.04 -63.31 -25.57
N ASN A 603 -36.32 -64.44 -25.61
CA ASN A 603 -36.19 -65.36 -24.47
C ASN A 603 -35.06 -64.97 -23.51
N THR A 604 -33.98 -64.36 -24.00
CA THR A 604 -32.73 -64.18 -23.24
C THR A 604 -32.48 -62.74 -22.76
N TRP A 605 -33.09 -61.74 -23.38
CA TRP A 605 -32.77 -60.32 -23.13
C TRP A 605 -32.93 -59.87 -21.68
N LYS A 606 -33.98 -60.33 -20.96
CA LYS A 606 -34.19 -59.98 -19.55
C LYS A 606 -33.10 -60.54 -18.65
N GLN A 607 -32.76 -61.82 -18.84
CA GLN A 607 -31.71 -62.49 -18.06
C GLN A 607 -30.34 -61.87 -18.34
N ASN A 608 -30.07 -61.47 -19.57
CA ASN A 608 -28.82 -60.82 -19.95
C ASN A 608 -28.72 -59.41 -19.36
N ILE A 609 -29.80 -58.63 -19.32
CA ILE A 609 -29.82 -57.32 -18.63
C ILE A 609 -29.58 -57.48 -17.12
N GLU A 610 -30.18 -58.48 -16.48
CA GLU A 610 -29.93 -58.77 -15.05
C GLU A 610 -28.47 -59.13 -14.78
N LYS A 611 -27.85 -59.93 -15.66
CA LYS A 611 -26.42 -60.26 -15.58
C LYS A 611 -25.51 -59.04 -15.79
N ILE A 612 -25.81 -58.19 -16.78
CA ILE A 612 -25.09 -56.93 -17.02
C ILE A 612 -25.16 -56.03 -15.79
N ASN A 613 -26.35 -55.85 -15.20
CA ASN A 613 -26.51 -55.04 -14.00
C ASN A 613 -25.68 -55.59 -12.83
N LYS A 614 -25.70 -56.91 -12.63
CA LYS A 614 -24.92 -57.56 -11.57
C LYS A 614 -23.40 -57.38 -11.79
N GLU A 615 -22.92 -57.57 -13.01
CA GLU A 615 -21.50 -57.40 -13.35
C GLU A 615 -21.01 -55.95 -13.15
N ILE A 616 -21.82 -54.96 -13.54
CA ILE A 616 -21.49 -53.54 -13.34
C ILE A 616 -21.47 -53.21 -11.84
N LEU A 617 -22.46 -53.68 -11.07
CA LEU A 617 -22.51 -53.41 -9.63
C LEU A 617 -21.37 -54.10 -8.84
N ASP A 618 -20.93 -55.27 -9.27
CA ASP A 618 -19.86 -56.02 -8.62
C ASP A 618 -18.46 -55.43 -8.94
N ASN A 619 -18.28 -54.79 -10.10
CA ASN A 619 -16.97 -54.33 -10.59
C ASN A 619 -16.68 -52.82 -10.42
N PHE A 620 -17.71 -51.97 -10.34
CA PHE A 620 -17.49 -50.53 -10.16
C PHE A 620 -17.65 -50.12 -8.70
N SER A 621 -16.56 -49.68 -8.07
CA SER A 621 -16.53 -49.29 -6.65
C SER A 621 -17.35 -48.04 -6.33
N ASN A 622 -17.56 -47.16 -7.32
CA ASN A 622 -18.39 -45.97 -7.21
C ASN A 622 -19.78 -46.24 -7.80
N PHE A 623 -20.80 -46.32 -6.93
CA PHE A 623 -22.19 -46.57 -7.33
C PHE A 623 -22.74 -45.54 -8.34
N LYS A 624 -22.32 -44.27 -8.25
CA LYS A 624 -22.74 -43.24 -9.21
C LYS A 624 -22.15 -43.52 -10.59
N ASN A 625 -20.86 -43.85 -10.65
CA ASN A 625 -20.19 -44.20 -11.90
C ASN A 625 -20.79 -45.47 -12.52
N GLY A 626 -20.92 -46.54 -11.73
CA GLY A 626 -21.54 -47.80 -12.19
C GLY A 626 -22.95 -47.57 -12.74
N THR A 627 -23.75 -46.71 -12.11
CA THR A 627 -25.09 -46.41 -12.62
C THR A 627 -25.08 -45.58 -13.89
N ASN A 628 -24.15 -44.62 -14.03
CA ASN A 628 -24.00 -43.85 -15.27
C ASN A 628 -23.58 -44.75 -16.45
N ILE A 629 -22.63 -45.66 -16.22
CA ILE A 629 -22.18 -46.65 -17.20
C ILE A 629 -23.35 -47.56 -17.61
N LEU A 630 -24.15 -48.01 -16.64
CA LEU A 630 -25.33 -48.83 -16.91
C LEU A 630 -26.38 -48.09 -17.74
N GLN A 631 -26.65 -46.81 -17.46
CA GLN A 631 -27.54 -46.00 -18.29
C GLN A 631 -27.00 -45.80 -19.71
N PHE A 632 -25.68 -45.63 -19.84
CA PHE A 632 -25.02 -45.50 -21.13
C PHE A 632 -25.08 -46.79 -21.94
N ALA A 633 -24.87 -47.94 -21.30
CA ALA A 633 -25.04 -49.27 -21.89
C ALA A 633 -26.48 -49.51 -22.36
N PHE A 634 -27.47 -49.13 -21.56
CA PHE A 634 -28.87 -49.22 -21.95
C PHE A 634 -29.24 -48.30 -23.11
N SER A 635 -28.66 -47.11 -23.18
CA SER A 635 -28.88 -46.20 -24.29
C SER A 635 -28.31 -46.78 -25.59
N HIS A 636 -27.09 -47.33 -25.56
CA HIS A 636 -26.49 -48.03 -26.70
C HIS A 636 -27.28 -49.28 -27.10
N PHE A 637 -27.74 -50.07 -26.13
CA PHE A 637 -28.62 -51.21 -26.38
C PHE A 637 -29.90 -50.82 -27.10
N ILE A 638 -30.57 -49.74 -26.65
CA ILE A 638 -31.77 -49.21 -27.30
C ILE A 638 -31.44 -48.77 -28.73
N GLN A 639 -30.29 -48.14 -28.99
CA GLN A 639 -29.88 -47.75 -30.35
C GLN A 639 -29.71 -48.97 -31.26
N TYR A 640 -29.03 -50.04 -30.80
CA TYR A 640 -28.91 -51.29 -31.56
C TYR A 640 -30.28 -51.93 -31.82
N TYR A 641 -31.19 -51.90 -30.85
CA TYR A 641 -32.54 -52.41 -31.03
C TYR A 641 -33.38 -51.57 -32.01
N GLN A 642 -33.25 -50.24 -31.98
CA GLN A 642 -33.87 -49.34 -32.96
C GLN A 642 -33.33 -49.56 -34.37
N LYS A 643 -32.01 -49.77 -34.51
CA LYS A 643 -31.38 -50.14 -35.78
C LYS A 643 -31.91 -51.48 -36.30
N LEU A 644 -32.03 -52.49 -35.44
CA LEU A 644 -32.65 -53.76 -35.77
C LEU A 644 -34.11 -53.61 -36.23
N THR A 645 -34.89 -52.77 -35.54
CA THR A 645 -36.28 -52.46 -35.93
C THR A 645 -36.34 -51.78 -37.30
N LYS A 646 -35.43 -50.85 -37.60
CA LYS A 646 -35.32 -50.20 -38.93
C LYS A 646 -34.94 -51.19 -40.03
N ILE A 647 -34.02 -52.10 -39.76
CA ILE A 647 -33.62 -53.17 -40.70
C ILE A 647 -34.80 -54.11 -40.98
N CYS A 648 -35.55 -54.50 -39.94
CA CYS A 648 -36.75 -55.34 -40.10
C CYS A 648 -37.84 -54.66 -40.94
N ASN A 649 -37.92 -53.33 -40.92
CA ASN A 649 -38.88 -52.53 -41.69
C ASN A 649 -38.37 -52.16 -43.11
N HIS A 650 -37.18 -52.61 -43.51
CA HIS A 650 -36.65 -52.36 -44.85
C HIS A 650 -37.33 -53.26 -45.90
N LYS A 651 -37.47 -52.77 -47.14
CA LYS A 651 -38.24 -53.40 -48.24
C LYS A 651 -37.90 -54.87 -48.53
N ILE A 652 -36.71 -55.33 -48.15
CA ILE A 652 -36.20 -56.69 -48.34
C ILE A 652 -36.69 -57.65 -47.23
N PHE A 653 -37.12 -57.16 -46.07
CA PHE A 653 -37.59 -57.98 -44.93
C PHE A 653 -39.12 -57.84 -44.69
N ASP A 654 -39.78 -56.95 -45.43
CA ASP A 654 -41.18 -56.56 -45.25
C ASP A 654 -42.21 -57.64 -45.67
N SER A 655 -41.78 -58.74 -46.29
CA SER A 655 -42.65 -59.85 -46.71
C SER A 655 -43.07 -60.80 -45.58
N ASP A 656 -42.49 -60.67 -44.38
CA ASP A 656 -42.68 -61.59 -43.24
C ASP A 656 -43.28 -60.89 -41.99
N LYS A 657 -44.25 -59.98 -42.20
CA LYS A 657 -44.95 -59.23 -41.11
C LYS A 657 -45.59 -60.12 -40.04
N ASN A 658 -45.86 -61.40 -40.33
CA ASN A 658 -46.53 -62.31 -39.40
C ASN A 658 -45.57 -63.17 -38.54
N GLY A 659 -44.25 -63.08 -38.74
CA GLY A 659 -43.26 -63.88 -38.00
C GLY A 659 -42.34 -63.10 -37.06
N ASN A 660 -42.34 -61.77 -37.15
CA ASN A 660 -41.47 -60.91 -36.34
C ASN A 660 -42.22 -60.48 -35.07
N ASN A 661 -42.23 -61.33 -34.04
CA ASN A 661 -42.63 -60.93 -32.68
C ASN A 661 -41.60 -59.96 -32.10
N LEU A 662 -41.46 -58.77 -32.67
CA LEU A 662 -40.62 -57.71 -32.14
C LEU A 662 -41.30 -57.14 -30.90
N LEU A 663 -40.59 -57.18 -29.77
CA LEU A 663 -41.05 -56.56 -28.54
C LEU A 663 -41.30 -55.06 -28.74
N ASN A 664 -42.32 -54.52 -28.08
CA ASN A 664 -42.54 -53.09 -28.10
C ASN A 664 -41.37 -52.38 -27.40
N ILE A 665 -40.73 -51.43 -28.08
CA ILE A 665 -39.65 -50.60 -27.53
C ILE A 665 -40.07 -49.98 -26.19
N HIS A 666 -41.34 -49.60 -26.03
CA HIS A 666 -41.86 -49.08 -24.76
C HIS A 666 -41.79 -50.09 -23.61
N GLN A 667 -42.01 -51.38 -23.86
CA GLN A 667 -41.93 -52.43 -22.85
C GLN A 667 -40.48 -52.66 -22.41
N ILE A 668 -39.53 -52.61 -23.34
CA ILE A 668 -38.09 -52.66 -23.04
C ILE A 668 -37.70 -51.41 -22.22
N MET A 669 -38.14 -50.22 -22.60
CA MET A 669 -37.86 -48.99 -21.85
C MET A 669 -38.44 -48.99 -20.43
N ILE A 670 -39.62 -49.58 -20.21
CA ILE A 670 -40.23 -49.70 -18.87
C ILE A 670 -39.39 -50.62 -17.98
N GLU A 671 -38.90 -51.75 -18.51
CA GLU A 671 -38.03 -52.66 -17.78
C GLU A 671 -36.66 -52.01 -17.47
N LEU A 672 -36.06 -51.30 -18.43
CA LEU A 672 -34.80 -50.57 -18.22
C LEU A 672 -34.93 -49.43 -17.20
N LYS A 673 -36.13 -48.81 -17.08
CA LYS A 673 -36.40 -47.79 -16.06
C LYS A 673 -36.34 -48.32 -14.63
N LYS A 674 -36.53 -49.63 -14.40
CA LYS A 674 -36.44 -50.22 -13.04
C LYS A 674 -35.03 -50.18 -12.46
N TYR A 675 -34.02 -50.04 -13.31
CA TYR A 675 -32.60 -49.98 -12.94
C TYR A 675 -32.04 -48.55 -12.95
N LYS A 676 -32.90 -47.53 -13.09
CA LYS A 676 -32.47 -46.13 -12.91
C LYS A 676 -32.18 -45.87 -11.43
N PRO A 677 -31.17 -45.05 -11.11
CA PRO A 677 -30.87 -44.71 -9.75
C PRO A 677 -32.00 -43.88 -9.17
N ILE A 678 -32.39 -44.22 -7.94
CA ILE A 678 -33.17 -43.36 -7.07
C ILE A 678 -32.11 -42.60 -6.26
N PHE A 679 -31.72 -41.41 -6.73
CA PHE A 679 -30.87 -40.50 -5.96
C PHE A 679 -31.71 -39.43 -5.30
#